data_AF-A0AB34HZJ9-F1
#
_entry.id   AF-A0AB34HZJ9-F1
#
_cell.length_a   1.000
_cell.length_b   1.000
_cell.length_c   1.000
_cell.angle_alpha   90.00
_cell.angle_beta   90.00
_cell.angle_gamma   90.00
#
_symmetry.space_group_name_H-M   'P 1'
#
loop_
_entity.id
_entity.type
_entity.pdbx_description
1 polymer ?
#
loop_
_entity_poly.entity_id
_entity_poly.type
_entity_poly.pdbx_seq_one_letter_code
_entity_poly.pdbx_strand_id
1 'polypeptide(L)'
;MDRTGESGMTRVTLQLLTLLWAMTGTSTQTRSSCSVPLAEQPLVNGIQVLMESSVVNSGFPNPSILIAMNLARAYNLEAQKLLTYKLMASDTADLTIGQLALTIMALTSSCRDPGNRVSILQRQMENWAPASLNTHASSFYGPSLAILALCQNNPEKTLPIATRFAKSLLANSSPFNVDTGAMVTLALTCMYHKIPVGSEEGYRVLFGQVLKNTVENISMRIQDNGIIGDIYSTGLAMQALSVTPERPNKEWNCQKTMDSVLDEIKEGKFHNPMSIAQILPSLKGKTYLDVPHVSCSPGHEVQPTLPNPPSPVPTSASNITVKYTINNQLRGVERLFNETINVSVKRGSVLLVVLEEAQRENPTFKFETTMTSWGPMVSSINSIAENVNHKTYWQFLSGKTPLNEDSWAAPPASAGLKTLLPVPTFDGESLSVFLFVSLFCDGTQQRIDVSIPEKPKLRFVERVPLVPKVRREPKNLSDIRGPSTEATEFTEGSFAILALGGGYLHWGHFEMMRLTINRSMDPKNMFALWRVPAPFKPITRKGMGQRMGGGKGAIDHYVTPVKAGRLIVEMGGRCEFQEVQGFLDQVAHKLPFPAKAVSRETLEKMRKDQEERERNNQNPWTFERIVTANMLGIRKVLSPYDLTHKGRYWGKFYMPERV
;
A
#
# COMPACT_ATOMS: atom_id res chain seq x y z
N MET A 1 -81.39 -38.52 6.78
CA MET A 1 -81.72 -38.78 5.37
C MET A 1 -81.49 -37.48 4.64
N ASP A 2 -80.56 -37.25 3.72
CA ASP A 2 -79.43 -37.95 3.10
C ASP A 2 -78.84 -36.87 2.17
N ARG A 3 -77.59 -36.41 2.33
CA ARG A 3 -76.43 -36.68 1.44
C ARG A 3 -76.73 -36.72 -0.07
N THR A 4 -76.19 -35.73 -0.80
CA THR A 4 -75.47 -35.77 -2.11
C THR A 4 -75.57 -34.38 -2.76
N GLY A 5 -74.54 -33.67 -3.21
CA GLY A 5 -73.10 -33.90 -3.21
C GLY A 5 -72.34 -32.58 -3.43
N GLU A 6 -71.42 -32.26 -2.52
CA GLU A 6 -70.33 -31.30 -2.74
C GLU A 6 -69.13 -32.08 -3.29
N SER A 7 -68.99 -32.13 -4.61
CA SER A 7 -67.81 -32.66 -5.29
C SER A 7 -67.41 -31.67 -6.38
N GLY A 8 -66.68 -30.63 -6.00
CA GLY A 8 -66.18 -29.64 -6.97
C GLY A 8 -65.21 -28.61 -6.42
N MET A 9 -65.24 -28.30 -5.12
CA MET A 9 -64.45 -27.17 -4.58
C MET A 9 -63.23 -27.56 -3.75
N THR A 10 -63.10 -28.83 -3.34
CA THR A 10 -62.04 -29.28 -2.42
C THR A 10 -60.81 -29.91 -3.10
N ARG A 11 -60.85 -30.16 -4.41
CA ARG A 11 -59.68 -30.65 -5.17
C ARG A 11 -58.78 -29.53 -5.73
N VAL A 12 -59.34 -28.34 -5.95
CA VAL A 12 -58.58 -27.19 -6.49
C VAL A 12 -57.86 -26.43 -5.37
N THR A 13 -58.46 -26.36 -4.18
CA THR A 13 -57.85 -25.72 -3.00
C THR A 13 -56.71 -26.54 -2.40
N LEU A 14 -56.77 -27.88 -2.48
CA LEU A 14 -55.69 -28.74 -1.97
C LEU A 14 -54.49 -28.83 -2.93
N GLN A 15 -54.70 -28.72 -4.25
CA GLN A 15 -53.60 -28.68 -5.22
C GLN A 15 -52.88 -27.32 -5.25
N LEU A 16 -53.58 -26.21 -4.99
CA LEU A 16 -52.96 -24.88 -4.84
C LEU A 16 -52.16 -24.75 -3.54
N LEU A 17 -52.58 -25.38 -2.43
CA LEU A 17 -51.79 -25.38 -1.20
C LEU A 17 -50.52 -26.25 -1.27
N THR A 18 -50.51 -27.32 -2.08
CA THR A 18 -49.30 -28.14 -2.29
C THR A 18 -48.33 -27.55 -3.34
N LEU A 19 -48.81 -26.67 -4.24
CA LEU A 19 -47.97 -25.93 -5.18
C LEU A 19 -47.43 -24.60 -4.60
N LEU A 20 -48.04 -24.07 -3.54
CA LEU A 20 -47.52 -22.93 -2.77
C LEU A 20 -46.49 -23.31 -1.70
N TRP A 21 -46.30 -24.60 -1.40
CA TRP A 21 -45.24 -25.10 -0.53
C TRP A 21 -43.99 -25.60 -1.29
N ALA A 22 -43.95 -25.45 -2.62
CA ALA A 22 -42.82 -25.86 -3.47
C ALA A 22 -42.01 -24.68 -4.05
N MET A 23 -42.30 -23.43 -3.68
CA MET A 23 -41.56 -22.24 -4.13
C MET A 23 -41.06 -21.33 -2.99
N THR A 24 -41.16 -21.77 -1.73
CA THR A 24 -40.38 -21.22 -0.61
C THR A 24 -39.27 -22.18 -0.24
N GLY A 25 -38.44 -22.51 -1.23
CA GLY A 25 -37.04 -22.81 -0.96
C GLY A 25 -36.37 -21.52 -0.50
N THR A 26 -36.68 -21.07 0.72
CA THR A 26 -35.76 -20.21 1.45
C THR A 26 -34.52 -21.07 1.63
N SER A 27 -33.52 -20.82 0.79
CA SER A 27 -32.14 -21.12 1.11
C SER A 27 -31.88 -20.43 2.44
N THR A 28 -32.14 -21.14 3.54
CA THR A 28 -31.59 -20.81 4.83
C THR A 28 -30.10 -20.99 4.63
N GLN A 29 -29.44 -19.90 4.23
CA GLN A 29 -28.00 -19.79 4.33
C GLN A 29 -27.68 -20.03 5.81
N THR A 30 -27.28 -21.26 6.12
CA THR A 30 -26.69 -21.64 7.38
C THR A 30 -25.46 -20.76 7.55
N ARG A 31 -25.62 -19.67 8.31
CA ARG A 31 -24.48 -18.89 8.81
C ARG A 31 -23.59 -19.89 9.55
N SER A 32 -22.31 -19.92 9.24
CA SER A 32 -21.32 -20.68 10.00
C SER A 32 -21.13 -19.98 11.35
N SER A 33 -22.10 -20.10 12.24
CA SER A 33 -22.05 -19.57 13.60
C SER A 33 -21.49 -20.64 14.52
N CYS A 34 -20.34 -20.34 15.13
CA CYS A 34 -19.83 -21.08 16.27
C CYS A 34 -20.02 -20.25 17.54
N SER A 35 -20.16 -20.94 18.67
CA SER A 35 -20.35 -20.33 19.98
C SER A 35 -19.32 -20.90 20.95
N VAL A 36 -18.82 -20.06 21.86
CA VAL A 36 -17.93 -20.49 22.92
C VAL A 36 -18.62 -21.59 23.77
N PRO A 37 -17.97 -22.75 24.00
CA PRO A 37 -18.50 -23.79 24.86
C PRO A 37 -18.84 -23.25 26.26
N LEU A 38 -19.94 -23.71 26.86
CA LEU A 38 -20.37 -23.22 28.19
C LEU A 38 -19.28 -23.40 29.27
N ALA A 39 -18.46 -24.43 29.17
CA ALA A 39 -17.35 -24.69 30.08
C ALA A 39 -16.24 -23.61 30.02
N GLU A 40 -16.07 -22.95 28.86
CA GLU A 40 -15.02 -21.95 28.60
C GLU A 40 -15.53 -20.51 28.75
N GLN A 41 -16.83 -20.31 29.05
CA GLN A 41 -17.40 -18.98 29.34
C GLN A 41 -16.67 -18.22 30.47
N PRO A 42 -16.23 -18.86 31.58
CA PRO A 42 -15.46 -18.16 32.61
C PRO A 42 -14.15 -17.56 32.10
N LEU A 43 -13.49 -18.20 31.15
CA LEU A 43 -12.26 -17.70 30.53
C LEU A 43 -12.52 -16.39 29.76
N VAL A 44 -13.58 -16.37 28.95
CA VAL A 44 -13.99 -15.19 28.19
C VAL A 44 -14.42 -14.05 29.11
N ASN A 45 -15.13 -14.36 30.19
CA ASN A 45 -15.52 -13.37 31.20
C ASN A 45 -14.28 -12.79 31.92
N GLY A 46 -13.26 -13.62 32.17
CA GLY A 46 -12.00 -13.19 32.77
C GLY A 46 -11.27 -12.12 31.94
N ILE A 47 -11.09 -12.35 30.63
CA ILE A 47 -10.46 -11.35 29.75
C ILE A 47 -11.34 -10.10 29.57
N GLN A 48 -12.67 -10.25 29.60
CA GLN A 48 -13.57 -9.09 29.56
C GLN A 48 -13.38 -8.18 30.78
N VAL A 49 -13.34 -8.76 31.98
CA VAL A 49 -13.05 -8.00 33.21
C VAL A 49 -11.66 -7.38 33.17
N LEU A 50 -10.65 -8.10 32.69
CA LEU A 50 -9.29 -7.58 32.51
C LEU A 50 -9.30 -6.33 31.60
N MET A 51 -10.00 -6.39 30.46
CA MET A 51 -10.15 -5.27 29.54
C MET A 51 -10.88 -4.08 30.20
N GLU A 52 -12.02 -4.33 30.87
CA GLU A 52 -12.79 -3.27 31.51
C GLU A 52 -12.03 -2.60 32.67
N SER A 53 -11.21 -3.36 33.40
CA SER A 53 -10.36 -2.85 34.48
C SER A 53 -9.24 -1.90 34.01
N SER A 54 -8.88 -1.95 32.71
CA SER A 54 -7.88 -1.04 32.13
C SER A 54 -8.37 0.41 31.99
N VAL A 55 -9.68 0.64 32.12
CA VAL A 55 -10.29 1.96 31.97
C VAL A 55 -10.11 2.78 33.24
N VAL A 56 -9.11 3.67 33.23
CA VAL A 56 -8.78 4.56 34.35
C VAL A 56 -8.84 6.04 33.95
N ASN A 57 -8.93 6.94 34.94
CA ASN A 57 -9.10 8.37 34.67
C ASN A 57 -7.90 9.02 33.96
N SER A 58 -6.68 8.58 34.23
CA SER A 58 -5.46 9.03 33.53
C SER A 58 -5.19 8.31 32.20
N GLY A 59 -5.96 7.25 31.89
CA GLY A 59 -5.73 6.39 30.74
C GLY A 59 -6.24 6.98 29.41
N PHE A 60 -5.62 6.55 28.31
CA PHE A 60 -6.00 6.89 26.94
C PHE A 60 -7.45 6.44 26.66
N PRO A 61 -8.33 7.30 26.12
CA PRO A 61 -9.72 6.94 25.84
C PRO A 61 -9.80 6.06 24.59
N ASN A 62 -9.89 4.73 24.77
CA ASN A 62 -9.96 3.78 23.66
C ASN A 62 -11.42 3.46 23.27
N PRO A 63 -11.91 3.88 22.08
CA PRO A 63 -13.29 3.61 21.66
C PRO A 63 -13.57 2.13 21.37
N SER A 64 -12.56 1.36 20.95
CA SER A 64 -12.73 -0.08 20.67
C SER A 64 -13.07 -0.87 21.93
N ILE A 65 -12.50 -0.51 23.07
CA ILE A 65 -12.84 -1.10 24.37
C ILE A 65 -14.32 -0.83 24.70
N LEU A 66 -14.79 0.41 24.49
CA LEU A 66 -16.20 0.76 24.74
C LEU A 66 -17.16 -0.03 23.84
N ILE A 67 -16.84 -0.15 22.54
CA ILE A 67 -17.62 -0.96 21.60
C ILE A 67 -17.68 -2.42 22.06
N ALA A 68 -16.52 -2.99 22.43
CA ALA A 68 -16.43 -4.39 22.83
C ALA A 68 -17.21 -4.68 24.11
N MET A 69 -17.07 -3.87 25.17
CA MET A 69 -17.85 -4.05 26.40
C MET A 69 -19.35 -3.83 26.16
N ASN A 70 -19.75 -2.91 25.29
CA ASN A 70 -21.16 -2.67 24.98
C ASN A 70 -21.79 -3.83 24.20
N LEU A 71 -21.07 -4.40 23.24
CA LEU A 71 -21.51 -5.58 22.49
C LEU A 71 -21.54 -6.84 23.36
N ALA A 72 -20.59 -6.99 24.28
CA ALA A 72 -20.50 -8.12 25.21
C ALA A 72 -21.40 -7.99 26.45
N ARG A 73 -21.99 -6.79 26.66
CA ARG A 73 -22.59 -6.29 27.91
C ARG A 73 -21.55 -6.05 29.00
N ALA A 74 -21.40 -4.78 29.42
CA ALA A 74 -20.38 -4.37 30.37
C ALA A 74 -20.66 -4.88 31.78
N TYR A 75 -19.63 -5.36 32.48
CA TYR A 75 -19.71 -5.69 33.91
C TYR A 75 -19.47 -4.44 34.78
N ASN A 76 -18.48 -3.63 34.41
CA ASN A 76 -18.10 -2.41 35.11
C ASN A 76 -18.80 -1.19 34.50
N LEU A 77 -20.00 -0.89 35.02
CA LEU A 77 -20.80 0.27 34.59
C LEU A 77 -20.11 1.61 34.87
N GLU A 78 -19.23 1.68 35.87
CA GLU A 78 -18.48 2.91 36.17
C GLU A 78 -17.41 3.17 35.11
N ALA A 79 -16.65 2.14 34.72
CA ALA A 79 -15.70 2.19 33.62
C ALA A 79 -16.39 2.55 32.29
N GLN A 80 -17.53 1.90 31.99
CA GLN A 80 -18.34 2.18 30.81
C GLN A 80 -18.76 3.66 30.76
N LYS A 81 -19.28 4.18 31.88
CA LYS A 81 -19.71 5.57 32.02
C LYS A 81 -18.54 6.55 31.89
N LEU A 82 -17.41 6.28 32.54
CA LEU A 82 -16.20 7.08 32.48
C LEU A 82 -15.67 7.20 31.04
N LEU A 83 -15.53 6.06 30.36
CA LEU A 83 -15.03 6.02 28.98
C LEU A 83 -15.98 6.71 28.00
N THR A 84 -17.29 6.53 28.19
CA THR A 84 -18.31 7.23 27.40
C THR A 84 -18.15 8.75 27.52
N TYR A 85 -18.03 9.28 28.74
CA TYR A 85 -17.86 10.73 28.92
C TYR A 85 -16.55 11.27 28.36
N LYS A 86 -15.45 10.53 28.49
CA LYS A 86 -14.17 10.91 27.88
C LYS A 86 -14.27 11.03 26.36
N LEU A 87 -14.96 10.09 25.70
CA LEU A 87 -15.16 10.09 24.26
C LEU A 87 -16.15 11.18 23.80
N MET A 88 -17.14 11.52 24.64
CA MET A 88 -18.01 12.67 24.36
C MET A 88 -17.26 14.00 24.43
N ALA A 89 -16.31 14.11 25.36
CA ALA A 89 -15.49 15.31 25.58
C ALA A 89 -14.29 15.41 24.62
N SER A 90 -13.99 14.38 23.82
CA SER A 90 -12.84 14.40 22.91
C SER A 90 -13.02 15.43 21.80
N ASP A 91 -11.98 16.22 21.55
CA ASP A 91 -11.93 17.15 20.41
C ASP A 91 -11.95 16.36 19.10
N THR A 92 -12.70 16.86 18.13
CA THR A 92 -12.80 16.29 16.78
C THR A 92 -11.61 16.63 15.89
N ALA A 93 -10.87 17.72 16.19
CA ALA A 93 -9.73 18.17 15.38
C ALA A 93 -8.54 17.21 15.46
N ASP A 94 -8.35 16.54 16.59
CA ASP A 94 -7.22 15.66 16.86
C ASP A 94 -7.45 14.21 16.35
N LEU A 95 -8.66 13.90 15.87
CA LEU A 95 -9.05 12.54 15.50
C LEU A 95 -8.78 12.27 14.02
N THR A 96 -8.06 11.19 13.74
CA THR A 96 -7.98 10.61 12.39
C THR A 96 -9.33 10.07 11.93
N ILE A 97 -9.50 9.86 10.61
CA ILE A 97 -10.72 9.29 10.02
C ILE A 97 -11.16 7.99 10.74
N GLY A 98 -10.20 7.10 11.03
CA GLY A 98 -10.49 5.84 11.72
C GLY A 98 -10.87 6.03 13.19
N GLN A 99 -10.18 6.91 13.92
CA GLN A 99 -10.51 7.21 15.32
C GLN A 99 -11.86 7.91 15.46
N LEU A 100 -12.19 8.83 14.54
CA LEU A 100 -13.48 9.50 14.49
C LEU A 100 -14.61 8.49 14.23
N ALA A 101 -14.40 7.56 13.30
CA ALA A 101 -15.36 6.49 13.00
C ALA A 101 -15.58 5.54 14.20
N LEU A 102 -14.49 5.11 14.86
CA LEU A 102 -14.58 4.29 16.08
C LEU A 102 -15.29 5.04 17.20
N THR A 103 -15.03 6.34 17.37
CA THR A 103 -15.69 7.18 18.38
C THR A 103 -17.19 7.28 18.11
N ILE A 104 -17.60 7.45 16.85
CA ILE A 104 -19.02 7.46 16.46
C ILE A 104 -19.67 6.13 16.84
N MET A 105 -19.09 4.99 16.44
CA MET A 105 -19.64 3.66 16.77
C MET A 105 -19.69 3.40 18.28
N ALA A 106 -18.67 3.84 19.02
CA ALA A 106 -18.62 3.72 20.48
C ALA A 106 -19.75 4.52 21.16
N LEU A 107 -19.99 5.76 20.73
CA LEU A 107 -21.10 6.57 21.23
C LEU A 107 -22.46 5.97 20.85
N THR A 108 -22.62 5.50 19.61
CA THR A 108 -23.83 4.80 19.15
C THR A 108 -24.12 3.56 19.99
N SER A 109 -23.11 2.72 20.27
CA SER A 109 -23.26 1.54 21.13
C SER A 109 -23.60 1.88 22.57
N SER A 110 -23.33 3.11 23.01
CA SER A 110 -23.67 3.63 24.34
C SER A 110 -25.01 4.39 24.35
N CYS A 111 -25.77 4.31 23.26
CA CYS A 111 -27.00 5.07 23.03
C CYS A 111 -26.83 6.58 23.23
N ARG A 112 -25.66 7.12 22.88
CA ARG A 112 -25.36 8.55 22.87
C ARG A 112 -25.36 9.07 21.45
N ASP A 113 -25.87 10.29 21.29
CA ASP A 113 -25.84 10.98 20.01
C ASP A 113 -24.38 11.37 19.67
N PRO A 114 -23.81 10.88 18.55
CA PRO A 114 -22.48 11.29 18.10
C PRO A 114 -22.42 12.77 17.66
N GLY A 115 -23.56 13.42 17.42
CA GLY A 115 -23.66 14.84 17.11
C GLY A 115 -23.05 15.21 15.75
N ASN A 116 -22.29 16.31 15.70
CA ASN A 116 -21.64 16.79 14.47
C ASN A 116 -20.48 15.90 13.98
N ARG A 117 -20.04 14.90 14.76
CA ARG A 117 -18.95 13.98 14.37
C ARG A 117 -19.27 13.22 13.10
N VAL A 118 -20.54 12.83 12.91
CA VAL A 118 -21.02 12.13 11.71
C VAL A 118 -20.90 13.02 10.48
N SER A 119 -21.29 14.29 10.58
CA SER A 119 -21.20 15.23 9.45
C SER A 119 -19.76 15.63 9.12
N ILE A 120 -18.88 15.72 10.13
CA ILE A 120 -17.44 15.91 9.94
C ILE A 120 -16.84 14.71 9.20
N LEU A 121 -17.12 13.49 9.67
CA LEU A 121 -16.63 12.26 9.04
C LEU A 121 -17.12 12.12 7.59
N GLN A 122 -18.39 12.41 7.35
CA GLN A 122 -18.98 12.42 6.00
C GLN A 122 -18.19 13.35 5.08
N ARG A 123 -17.93 14.59 5.49
CA ARG A 123 -17.17 15.58 4.70
C ARG A 123 -15.72 15.13 4.45
N GLN A 124 -15.06 14.56 5.46
CA GLN A 124 -13.71 14.02 5.31
C GLN A 124 -13.69 12.88 4.28
N MET A 125 -14.69 11.99 4.32
CA MET A 125 -14.80 10.86 3.41
C MET A 125 -15.23 11.24 1.99
N GLU A 126 -16.01 12.32 1.81
CA GLU A 126 -16.33 12.88 0.49
C GLU A 126 -15.07 13.36 -0.25
N ASN A 127 -14.12 13.94 0.48
CA ASN A 127 -12.83 14.41 -0.03
C ASN A 127 -11.74 13.33 -0.04
N TRP A 128 -11.99 12.18 0.58
CA TRP A 128 -11.01 11.11 0.67
C TRP A 128 -10.78 10.42 -0.68
N ALA A 129 -9.50 10.21 -1.01
CA ALA A 129 -9.03 9.39 -2.11
C ALA A 129 -7.74 8.65 -1.69
N PRO A 130 -7.50 7.43 -2.19
CA PRO A 130 -6.22 6.76 -1.99
C PRO A 130 -5.08 7.56 -2.64
N ALA A 131 -3.89 7.53 -2.06
CA ALA A 131 -2.75 8.31 -2.52
C ALA A 131 -2.25 7.88 -3.92
N SER A 132 -2.37 6.59 -4.24
CA SER A 132 -2.07 5.99 -5.55
C SER A 132 -2.75 4.62 -5.70
N LEU A 133 -2.70 4.03 -6.90
CA LEU A 133 -3.21 2.67 -7.17
C LEU A 133 -2.40 1.57 -6.45
N ASN A 134 -1.18 1.88 -5.99
CA ASN A 134 -0.31 0.95 -5.25
C ASN A 134 -0.22 1.30 -3.76
N THR A 135 -1.25 1.95 -3.21
CA THR A 135 -1.26 2.30 -1.78
C THR A 135 -1.31 1.02 -0.93
N HIS A 136 -0.47 0.91 0.10
CA HIS A 136 -0.51 -0.22 1.05
C HIS A 136 -1.93 -0.55 1.51
N ALA A 137 -2.28 -1.84 1.49
CA ALA A 137 -3.60 -2.35 1.85
C ALA A 137 -4.11 -1.81 3.19
N SER A 138 -3.24 -1.67 4.19
CA SER A 138 -3.53 -1.12 5.52
C SER A 138 -4.08 0.33 5.50
N SER A 139 -3.84 1.08 4.43
CA SER A 139 -4.36 2.46 4.28
C SER A 139 -5.88 2.49 4.09
N PHE A 140 -6.48 1.35 3.74
CA PHE A 140 -7.92 1.19 3.57
C PHE A 140 -8.63 0.83 4.90
N TYR A 141 -7.91 0.52 5.98
CA TYR A 141 -8.50 0.14 7.27
C TYR A 141 -9.33 1.28 7.90
N GLY A 142 -8.72 2.46 8.07
CA GLY A 142 -9.40 3.64 8.61
C GLY A 142 -10.63 4.08 7.77
N PRO A 143 -10.50 4.20 6.45
CA PRO A 143 -11.64 4.46 5.56
C PRO A 143 -12.73 3.38 5.60
N SER A 144 -12.38 2.10 5.82
CA SER A 144 -13.36 1.01 6.00
C SER A 144 -14.19 1.23 7.26
N LEU A 145 -13.54 1.56 8.39
CA LEU A 145 -14.24 1.92 9.63
C LEU A 145 -15.17 3.11 9.42
N ALA A 146 -14.73 4.13 8.66
CA ALA A 146 -15.54 5.29 8.35
C ALA A 146 -16.78 4.94 7.53
N ILE A 147 -16.64 4.12 6.49
CA ILE A 147 -17.78 3.66 5.69
C ILE A 147 -18.74 2.83 6.54
N LEU A 148 -18.23 1.96 7.42
CA LEU A 148 -19.05 1.19 8.34
C LEU A 148 -19.88 2.11 9.27
N ALA A 149 -19.23 3.08 9.92
CA ALA A 149 -19.88 4.03 10.81
C ALA A 149 -20.92 4.91 10.06
N LEU A 150 -20.60 5.37 8.86
CA LEU A 150 -21.51 6.17 8.02
C LEU A 150 -22.69 5.33 7.52
N CYS A 151 -22.46 4.08 7.09
CA CYS A 151 -23.51 3.14 6.67
C CYS A 151 -24.53 2.83 7.79
N GLN A 152 -24.05 2.75 9.03
CA GLN A 152 -24.90 2.52 10.19
C GLN A 152 -25.84 3.72 10.45
N ASN A 153 -25.40 4.94 10.14
CA ASN A 153 -26.15 6.18 10.37
C ASN A 153 -27.01 6.62 9.17
N ASN A 154 -26.43 6.72 7.97
CA ASN A 154 -27.12 7.15 6.76
C ASN A 154 -26.57 6.40 5.51
N PRO A 155 -27.15 5.23 5.16
CA PRO A 155 -26.64 4.42 4.06
C PRO A 155 -26.79 5.10 2.70
N GLU A 156 -27.86 5.86 2.47
CA GLU A 156 -28.13 6.54 1.19
C GLU A 156 -27.05 7.57 0.85
N LYS A 157 -26.69 8.43 1.81
CA LYS A 157 -25.61 9.42 1.62
C LYS A 157 -24.22 8.79 1.55
N THR A 158 -24.07 7.57 2.07
CA THR A 158 -22.79 6.83 2.05
C THR A 158 -22.55 6.11 0.73
N LEU A 159 -23.61 5.83 -0.05
CA LEU A 159 -23.55 5.02 -1.27
C LEU A 159 -22.52 5.51 -2.31
N PRO A 160 -22.42 6.81 -2.64
CA PRO A 160 -21.40 7.30 -3.59
C PRO A 160 -19.98 7.11 -3.07
N ILE A 161 -19.76 7.33 -1.76
CA ILE A 161 -18.46 7.17 -1.11
C ILE A 161 -18.05 5.70 -1.13
N ALA A 162 -18.94 4.80 -0.72
CA ALA A 162 -18.71 3.36 -0.72
C ALA A 162 -18.43 2.82 -2.14
N THR A 163 -19.11 3.35 -3.14
CA THR A 163 -18.88 2.98 -4.56
C THR A 163 -17.49 3.39 -5.03
N ARG A 164 -17.06 4.63 -4.74
CA ARG A 164 -15.71 5.09 -5.08
C ARG A 164 -14.65 4.24 -4.36
N PHE A 165 -14.87 3.99 -3.07
CA PHE A 165 -14.01 3.14 -2.25
C PHE A 165 -13.87 1.71 -2.80
N ALA A 166 -15.00 1.07 -3.15
CA ALA A 166 -15.02 -0.28 -3.72
C ALA A 166 -14.26 -0.36 -5.05
N LYS A 167 -14.41 0.65 -5.93
CA LYS A 167 -13.64 0.74 -7.18
C LYS A 167 -12.14 0.90 -6.93
N SER A 168 -11.76 1.73 -5.96
CA SER A 168 -10.36 1.90 -5.55
C SER A 168 -9.74 0.62 -4.99
N LEU A 169 -10.52 -0.19 -4.24
CA LEU A 169 -10.07 -1.48 -3.74
C LEU A 169 -9.82 -2.50 -4.87
N LEU A 170 -10.72 -2.58 -5.86
CA LEU A 170 -10.54 -3.48 -7.01
C LEU A 170 -9.32 -3.14 -7.86
N ALA A 171 -8.97 -1.85 -7.92
CA ALA A 171 -7.82 -1.37 -8.68
C ALA A 171 -6.50 -1.47 -7.90
N ASN A 172 -6.54 -1.78 -6.60
CA ASN A 172 -5.33 -1.86 -5.77
C ASN A 172 -4.60 -3.20 -5.97
N SER A 173 -3.30 -3.14 -6.19
CA SER A 173 -2.43 -4.30 -6.39
C SER A 173 -1.58 -4.67 -5.16
N SER A 174 -1.68 -3.91 -4.06
CA SER A 174 -0.83 -4.10 -2.89
C SER A 174 -1.07 -5.46 -2.19
N PRO A 175 -0.06 -6.02 -1.50
CA PRO A 175 -0.22 -7.25 -0.72
C PRO A 175 -1.38 -7.17 0.27
N PHE A 176 -2.22 -8.21 0.30
CA PHE A 176 -3.43 -8.25 1.12
C PHE A 176 -3.11 -8.35 2.61
N ASN A 177 -3.82 -7.54 3.42
CA ASN A 177 -3.76 -7.54 4.88
C ASN A 177 -5.11 -8.00 5.48
N VAL A 178 -5.08 -8.94 6.43
CA VAL A 178 -6.28 -9.59 6.97
C VAL A 178 -7.13 -8.63 7.79
N ASP A 179 -6.55 -7.82 8.68
CA ASP A 179 -7.30 -6.83 9.48
C ASP A 179 -8.09 -5.86 8.58
N THR A 180 -7.45 -5.40 7.50
CA THR A 180 -8.06 -4.50 6.53
C THR A 180 -9.14 -5.19 5.72
N GLY A 181 -8.87 -6.39 5.21
CA GLY A 181 -9.87 -7.17 4.49
C GLY A 181 -11.10 -7.47 5.35
N ALA A 182 -10.90 -7.75 6.64
CA ALA A 182 -11.99 -7.94 7.58
C ALA A 182 -12.85 -6.67 7.74
N MET A 183 -12.23 -5.51 7.95
CA MET A 183 -12.98 -4.24 8.05
C MET A 183 -13.67 -3.85 6.74
N VAL A 184 -13.02 -4.08 5.59
CA VAL A 184 -13.63 -3.89 4.26
C VAL A 184 -14.87 -4.76 4.12
N THR A 185 -14.78 -6.02 4.54
CA THR A 185 -15.90 -6.97 4.49
C THR A 185 -17.06 -6.48 5.34
N LEU A 186 -16.82 -6.05 6.58
CA LEU A 186 -17.86 -5.50 7.46
C LEU A 186 -18.52 -4.25 6.86
N ALA A 187 -17.72 -3.31 6.37
CA ALA A 187 -18.21 -2.05 5.80
C ALA A 187 -19.06 -2.28 4.54
N LEU A 188 -18.57 -3.09 3.60
CA LEU A 188 -19.27 -3.38 2.36
C LEU A 188 -20.47 -4.31 2.56
N THR A 189 -20.45 -5.19 3.55
CA THR A 189 -21.61 -6.00 3.94
C THR A 189 -22.73 -5.11 4.48
N CYS A 190 -22.40 -4.11 5.31
CA CYS A 190 -23.38 -3.10 5.74
C CYS A 190 -24.04 -2.42 4.54
N MET A 191 -23.22 -1.94 3.59
CA MET A 191 -23.72 -1.26 2.40
C MET A 191 -24.55 -2.19 1.50
N TYR A 192 -24.12 -3.43 1.31
CA TYR A 192 -24.77 -4.45 0.48
C TYR A 192 -26.20 -4.75 0.94
N HIS A 193 -26.44 -4.79 2.26
CA HIS A 193 -27.77 -5.02 2.81
C HIS A 193 -28.67 -3.78 2.86
N LYS A 194 -28.10 -2.58 2.76
CA LYS A 194 -28.83 -1.30 2.86
C LYS A 194 -28.95 -0.55 1.52
N ILE A 195 -28.83 -1.25 0.40
CA ILE A 195 -29.03 -0.67 -0.93
C ILE A 195 -30.51 -0.27 -1.11
N PRO A 196 -30.83 0.99 -1.45
CA PRO A 196 -32.21 1.44 -1.64
C PRO A 196 -32.92 0.70 -2.77
N VAL A 197 -34.17 0.34 -2.55
CA VAL A 197 -35.03 -0.29 -3.55
C VAL A 197 -35.24 0.67 -4.72
N GLY A 198 -34.91 0.25 -5.95
CA GLY A 198 -34.99 1.08 -7.17
C GLY A 198 -33.68 1.78 -7.58
N SER A 199 -32.59 1.60 -6.83
CA SER A 199 -31.25 1.99 -7.27
C SER A 199 -30.71 1.05 -8.37
N GLU A 200 -29.75 1.51 -9.18
CA GLU A 200 -29.16 0.72 -10.27
C GLU A 200 -28.62 -0.63 -9.76
N GLU A 201 -28.98 -1.73 -10.43
CA GLU A 201 -28.53 -3.10 -10.15
C GLU A 201 -26.99 -3.22 -10.00
N GLY A 202 -26.26 -2.28 -10.60
CA GLY A 202 -24.79 -2.21 -10.58
C GLY A 202 -24.16 -2.08 -9.19
N TYR A 203 -24.82 -1.47 -8.19
CA TYR A 203 -24.21 -1.30 -6.85
C TYR A 203 -24.04 -2.64 -6.14
N ARG A 204 -25.07 -3.49 -6.19
CA ARG A 204 -25.06 -4.79 -5.51
C ARG A 204 -24.05 -5.74 -6.15
N VAL A 205 -23.95 -5.71 -7.47
CA VAL A 205 -22.95 -6.47 -8.23
C VAL A 205 -21.53 -6.01 -7.88
N LEU A 206 -21.28 -4.70 -7.83
CA LEU A 206 -19.96 -4.16 -7.49
C LEU A 206 -19.53 -4.57 -6.07
N PHE A 207 -20.39 -4.36 -5.06
CA PHE A 207 -20.06 -4.73 -3.69
C PHE A 207 -19.91 -6.24 -3.53
N GLY A 208 -20.78 -7.04 -4.16
CA GLY A 208 -20.67 -8.50 -4.17
C GLY A 208 -19.35 -8.98 -4.77
N GLN A 209 -18.90 -8.38 -5.88
CA GLN A 209 -17.61 -8.71 -6.49
C GLN A 209 -16.42 -8.42 -5.55
N VAL A 210 -16.41 -7.26 -4.88
CA VAL A 210 -15.37 -6.92 -3.91
C VAL A 210 -15.40 -7.85 -2.71
N LEU A 211 -16.58 -8.13 -2.17
CA LEU A 211 -16.78 -9.04 -1.04
C LEU A 211 -16.25 -10.43 -1.37
N LYS A 212 -16.61 -10.97 -2.55
CA LYS A 212 -16.13 -12.28 -3.01
C LYS A 212 -14.60 -12.33 -3.08
N ASN A 213 -13.96 -11.35 -3.71
CA ASN A 213 -12.50 -11.29 -3.81
C ASN A 213 -11.84 -11.16 -2.43
N THR A 214 -12.40 -10.33 -1.56
CA THR A 214 -11.86 -10.08 -0.21
C THR A 214 -11.97 -11.34 0.65
N VAL A 215 -13.12 -12.00 0.65
CA VAL A 215 -13.38 -13.21 1.43
C VAL A 215 -12.54 -14.39 0.95
N GLU A 216 -12.31 -14.51 -0.36
CA GLU A 216 -11.39 -15.50 -0.92
C GLU A 216 -9.94 -15.25 -0.43
N ASN A 217 -9.51 -13.98 -0.37
CA ASN A 217 -8.19 -13.62 0.16
C ASN A 217 -8.04 -13.87 1.67
N ILE A 218 -9.13 -13.72 2.45
CA ILE A 218 -9.16 -14.09 3.87
C ILE A 218 -9.08 -15.61 4.02
N SER A 219 -9.89 -16.36 3.24
CA SER A 219 -9.97 -17.82 3.37
C SER A 219 -8.65 -18.52 3.01
N MET A 220 -7.91 -18.00 2.03
CA MET A 220 -6.56 -18.48 1.70
C MET A 220 -5.54 -18.30 2.83
N ARG A 221 -5.81 -17.44 3.82
CA ARG A 221 -4.93 -17.17 4.98
C ARG A 221 -5.38 -17.87 6.26
N ILE A 222 -6.37 -18.76 6.16
CA ILE A 222 -6.72 -19.67 7.26
C ILE A 222 -5.62 -20.74 7.36
N GLN A 223 -4.87 -20.68 8.44
CA GLN A 223 -3.83 -21.63 8.80
C GLN A 223 -4.43 -22.98 9.20
N ASP A 224 -3.60 -24.02 9.22
CA ASP A 224 -4.04 -25.38 9.55
C ASP A 224 -4.42 -25.55 11.02
N ASN A 225 -3.93 -24.70 11.93
CA ASN A 225 -4.40 -24.70 13.33
C ASN A 225 -5.80 -24.10 13.46
N GLY A 226 -6.19 -23.16 12.58
CA GLY A 226 -7.48 -22.45 12.61
C GLY A 226 -7.35 -20.94 12.73
N ILE A 227 -6.14 -20.42 12.99
CA ILE A 227 -5.83 -18.99 13.01
C ILE A 227 -5.97 -18.38 11.61
N ILE A 228 -6.48 -17.15 11.52
CA ILE A 228 -6.74 -16.46 10.25
C ILE A 228 -5.82 -15.23 10.15
N GLY A 229 -4.80 -15.32 9.31
CA GLY A 229 -3.69 -14.37 9.34
C GLY A 229 -2.79 -14.63 10.54
N ASP A 230 -2.85 -13.76 11.55
CA ASP A 230 -2.20 -13.89 12.86
C ASP A 230 -3.23 -13.95 14.01
N ILE A 231 -2.77 -14.20 15.24
CA ILE A 231 -3.66 -14.33 16.40
C ILE A 231 -4.46 -13.05 16.70
N TYR A 232 -3.92 -11.88 16.37
CA TYR A 232 -4.56 -10.58 16.61
C TYR A 232 -5.52 -10.17 15.48
N SER A 233 -5.27 -10.60 14.24
CA SER A 233 -6.17 -10.37 13.11
C SER A 233 -7.34 -11.35 13.08
N THR A 234 -7.19 -12.51 13.72
CA THR A 234 -8.19 -13.59 13.73
C THR A 234 -9.54 -13.10 14.24
N GLY A 235 -9.58 -12.28 15.28
CA GLY A 235 -10.85 -11.79 15.85
C GLY A 235 -11.69 -10.98 14.87
N LEU A 236 -11.06 -10.06 14.12
CA LEU A 236 -11.73 -9.28 13.09
C LEU A 236 -12.14 -10.17 11.90
N ALA A 237 -11.27 -11.10 11.50
CA ALA A 237 -11.55 -12.03 10.42
C ALA A 237 -12.76 -12.93 10.71
N MET A 238 -12.91 -13.39 11.95
CA MET A 238 -14.09 -14.14 12.40
C MET A 238 -15.38 -13.32 12.23
N GLN A 239 -15.36 -12.02 12.60
CA GLN A 239 -16.52 -11.15 12.38
C GLN A 239 -16.86 -11.08 10.89
N ALA A 240 -15.87 -10.83 10.04
CA ALA A 240 -16.04 -10.71 8.59
C ALA A 240 -16.61 -11.99 7.94
N LEU A 241 -16.05 -13.16 8.25
CA LEU A 241 -16.49 -14.43 7.69
C LEU A 241 -17.89 -14.85 8.20
N SER A 242 -18.29 -14.40 9.40
CA SER A 242 -19.61 -14.72 9.96
C SER A 242 -20.76 -13.94 9.33
N VAL A 243 -20.48 -12.82 8.63
CA VAL A 243 -21.51 -11.90 8.10
C VAL A 243 -21.53 -11.76 6.59
N THR A 244 -20.45 -12.14 5.90
CA THR A 244 -20.37 -11.98 4.44
C THR A 244 -21.50 -12.72 3.71
N PRO A 245 -22.14 -12.10 2.70
CA PRO A 245 -23.13 -12.78 1.86
C PRO A 245 -22.51 -13.79 0.87
N GLU A 246 -21.20 -13.67 0.61
CA GLU A 246 -20.44 -14.50 -0.32
C GLU A 246 -19.76 -15.66 0.41
N ARG A 247 -19.81 -16.87 -0.17
CA ARG A 247 -19.13 -18.06 0.37
C ARG A 247 -17.73 -18.22 -0.24
N PRO A 248 -16.67 -18.42 0.58
CA PRO A 248 -15.34 -18.73 0.06
C PRO A 248 -15.29 -20.13 -0.55
N ASN A 249 -14.33 -20.39 -1.45
CA ASN A 249 -14.11 -21.74 -1.99
C ASN A 249 -13.56 -22.71 -0.94
N LYS A 250 -12.63 -22.25 -0.08
CA LYS A 250 -12.14 -23.01 1.08
C LYS A 250 -13.14 -22.83 2.23
N GLU A 251 -13.81 -23.91 2.62
CA GLU A 251 -14.75 -23.88 3.75
C GLU A 251 -14.03 -23.51 5.05
N TRP A 252 -14.61 -22.57 5.79
CA TRP A 252 -14.09 -22.13 7.08
C TRP A 252 -14.71 -22.93 8.22
N ASN A 253 -13.88 -23.67 8.96
CA ASN A 253 -14.28 -24.34 10.18
C ASN A 253 -14.23 -23.36 11.37
N CYS A 254 -15.36 -22.70 11.65
CA CYS A 254 -15.52 -21.73 12.74
C CYS A 254 -15.15 -22.32 14.11
N GLN A 255 -15.58 -23.55 14.41
CA GLN A 255 -15.34 -24.18 15.71
C GLN A 255 -13.84 -24.38 15.95
N LYS A 256 -13.11 -24.85 14.94
CA LYS A 256 -11.66 -25.03 15.03
C LYS A 256 -10.91 -23.71 15.29
N THR A 257 -11.32 -22.63 14.63
CA THR A 257 -10.79 -21.28 14.90
C THR A 257 -11.12 -20.85 16.34
N MET A 258 -12.36 -21.08 16.80
CA MET A 258 -12.79 -20.74 18.16
C MET A 258 -11.96 -21.47 19.22
N ASP A 259 -11.78 -22.79 19.06
CA ASP A 259 -11.01 -23.61 19.99
C ASP A 259 -9.54 -23.13 20.05
N SER A 260 -8.95 -22.85 18.89
CA SER A 260 -7.57 -22.31 18.82
C SER A 260 -7.43 -20.97 19.55
N VAL A 261 -8.37 -20.05 19.34
CA VAL A 261 -8.35 -18.75 20.04
C VAL A 261 -8.49 -18.93 21.55
N LEU A 262 -9.34 -19.85 22.00
CA LEU A 262 -9.51 -20.13 23.43
C LEU A 262 -8.22 -20.70 24.05
N ASP A 263 -7.51 -21.55 23.32
CA ASP A 263 -6.22 -22.08 23.79
C ASP A 263 -5.15 -20.98 23.89
N GLU A 264 -5.06 -20.07 22.90
CA GLU A 264 -4.17 -18.89 22.96
C GLU A 264 -4.52 -17.95 24.13
N ILE A 265 -5.80 -17.85 24.51
CA ILE A 265 -6.22 -17.10 25.70
C ILE A 265 -5.73 -17.78 26.98
N LYS A 266 -5.79 -19.11 27.08
CA LYS A 266 -5.27 -19.87 28.23
C LYS A 266 -3.75 -19.72 28.38
N GLU A 267 -3.04 -19.63 27.25
CA GLU A 267 -1.60 -19.35 27.23
C GLU A 267 -1.25 -17.90 27.62
N GLY A 268 -2.24 -17.04 27.83
CA GLY A 268 -2.05 -15.68 28.29
C GLY A 268 -1.64 -14.70 27.19
N LYS A 269 -1.80 -15.05 25.91
CA LYS A 269 -1.47 -14.17 24.76
C LYS A 269 -2.38 -12.93 24.68
N PHE A 270 -3.59 -13.02 25.21
CA PHE A 270 -4.58 -11.94 25.23
C PHE A 270 -4.59 -11.17 26.55
N HIS A 271 -3.45 -10.55 26.92
CA HIS A 271 -3.37 -9.67 28.09
C HIS A 271 -3.61 -8.19 27.76
N ASN A 272 -3.46 -7.77 26.48
CA ASN A 272 -3.63 -6.37 26.10
C ASN A 272 -5.12 -6.03 25.93
N PRO A 273 -5.61 -4.94 26.54
CA PRO A 273 -7.04 -4.61 26.48
C PRO A 273 -7.54 -4.32 25.06
N MET A 274 -6.69 -3.84 24.14
CA MET A 274 -7.03 -3.64 22.74
C MET A 274 -7.13 -4.95 21.95
N SER A 275 -6.24 -5.92 22.19
CA SER A 275 -6.34 -7.23 21.53
C SER A 275 -7.61 -7.96 22.01
N ILE A 276 -7.93 -7.87 23.30
CA ILE A 276 -9.19 -8.37 23.87
C ILE A 276 -10.38 -7.70 23.20
N ALA A 277 -10.36 -6.37 23.03
CA ALA A 277 -11.47 -5.63 22.42
C ALA A 277 -11.77 -6.06 20.96
N GLN A 278 -10.77 -6.54 20.21
CA GLN A 278 -10.96 -7.00 18.83
C GLN A 278 -11.51 -8.43 18.72
N ILE A 279 -11.19 -9.31 19.68
CA ILE A 279 -11.63 -10.70 19.68
C ILE A 279 -12.94 -10.92 20.46
N LEU A 280 -13.19 -10.14 21.52
CA LEU A 280 -14.34 -10.30 22.42
C LEU A 280 -15.71 -10.28 21.70
N PRO A 281 -15.98 -9.40 20.71
CA PRO A 281 -17.24 -9.46 19.96
C PRO A 281 -17.45 -10.84 19.32
N SER A 282 -16.44 -11.38 18.66
CA SER A 282 -16.52 -12.70 18.00
C SER A 282 -16.77 -13.83 19.00
N LEU A 283 -16.13 -13.79 20.18
CA LEU A 283 -16.36 -14.77 21.25
C LEU A 283 -17.79 -14.71 21.80
N LYS A 284 -18.41 -13.52 21.80
CA LYS A 284 -19.82 -13.33 22.20
C LYS A 284 -20.80 -13.48 21.04
N GLY A 285 -20.35 -13.92 19.86
CA GLY A 285 -21.18 -14.08 18.67
C GLY A 285 -21.74 -12.76 18.13
N LYS A 286 -20.98 -11.68 18.28
CA LYS A 286 -21.30 -10.31 17.87
C LYS A 286 -20.28 -9.79 16.87
N THR A 287 -20.70 -8.80 16.13
CA THR A 287 -19.85 -8.07 15.18
C THR A 287 -20.06 -6.57 15.33
N TYR A 288 -19.20 -5.77 14.70
CA TYR A 288 -19.42 -4.33 14.64
C TYR A 288 -20.71 -3.94 13.90
N LEU A 289 -21.31 -4.82 13.10
CA LEU A 289 -22.63 -4.58 12.50
C LEU A 289 -23.77 -4.56 13.53
N ASP A 290 -23.56 -5.16 14.70
CA ASP A 290 -24.55 -5.20 15.79
C ASP A 290 -24.57 -3.94 16.66
N VAL A 291 -23.64 -3.00 16.44
CA VAL A 291 -23.52 -1.74 17.20
C VAL A 291 -24.84 -0.95 17.28
N PRO A 292 -25.60 -0.75 16.18
CA PRO A 292 -26.88 -0.03 16.23
C PRO A 292 -27.99 -0.78 17.00
N HIS A 293 -27.79 -2.06 17.33
CA HIS A 293 -28.76 -2.93 17.98
C HIS A 293 -28.45 -3.18 19.46
N VAL A 294 -27.44 -2.50 20.01
CA VAL A 294 -27.14 -2.57 21.45
C VAL A 294 -28.30 -1.99 22.25
N SER A 295 -28.74 -2.73 23.27
CA SER A 295 -29.82 -2.31 24.16
C SER A 295 -29.24 -1.67 25.44
N CYS A 296 -29.55 -0.40 25.69
CA CYS A 296 -29.02 0.36 26.84
C CYS A 296 -29.98 0.39 28.04
N SER A 297 -30.65 -0.71 28.35
CA SER A 297 -31.54 -0.82 29.52
C SER A 297 -30.76 -1.18 30.78
N PRO A 298 -31.06 -0.56 31.95
CA PRO A 298 -30.41 -0.90 33.21
C PRO A 298 -31.05 -2.18 33.78
N GLY A 299 -30.45 -3.35 33.50
CA GLY A 299 -30.93 -4.65 33.96
C GLY A 299 -29.79 -5.65 34.15
N HIS A 300 -29.28 -5.66 35.40
CA HIS A 300 -28.47 -6.66 36.14
C HIS A 300 -27.82 -7.87 35.43
N GLU A 301 -26.56 -8.15 35.81
CA GLU A 301 -26.21 -9.19 36.80
C GLU A 301 -24.78 -8.95 37.31
N VAL A 302 -24.65 -8.63 38.60
CA VAL A 302 -23.36 -8.65 39.31
C VAL A 302 -23.16 -10.07 39.78
N GLN A 303 -22.11 -10.74 39.32
CA GLN A 303 -21.78 -12.10 39.75
C GLN A 303 -20.26 -12.26 39.93
N PRO A 304 -19.86 -13.30 40.68
CA PRO A 304 -19.10 -13.19 41.91
C PRO A 304 -17.62 -12.92 41.64
N THR A 305 -16.96 -12.38 42.65
CA THR A 305 -15.50 -12.29 42.76
C THR A 305 -14.86 -13.63 42.40
N LEU A 306 -14.41 -13.77 41.16
CA LEU A 306 -13.55 -14.87 40.74
C LEU A 306 -12.14 -14.60 41.31
N PRO A 307 -11.40 -15.67 41.68
CA PRO A 307 -10.13 -15.55 42.37
C PRO A 307 -9.16 -14.70 41.56
N ASN A 308 -8.34 -13.94 42.27
CA ASN A 308 -7.22 -13.18 41.71
C ASN A 308 -6.51 -14.00 40.61
N PRO A 309 -6.11 -13.35 39.49
CA PRO A 309 -5.30 -14.01 38.49
C PRO A 309 -4.08 -14.66 39.17
N PRO A 310 -3.63 -15.83 38.69
CA PRO A 310 -2.45 -16.48 39.26
C PRO A 310 -1.33 -15.45 39.30
N SER A 311 -0.87 -15.18 40.51
CA SER A 311 0.32 -14.36 40.71
C SER A 311 1.44 -14.99 39.88
N PRO A 312 2.20 -14.20 39.11
CA PRO A 312 3.25 -14.75 38.28
C PRO A 312 4.18 -15.59 39.15
N VAL A 313 4.39 -16.83 38.72
CA VAL A 313 5.38 -17.75 39.30
C VAL A 313 6.67 -16.95 39.47
N PRO A 314 7.34 -16.98 40.64
CA PRO A 314 8.57 -16.24 40.86
C PRO A 314 9.59 -16.73 39.84
N THR A 315 9.77 -15.93 38.79
CA THR A 315 10.69 -16.24 37.70
C THR A 315 12.07 -16.08 38.29
N SER A 316 12.84 -17.18 38.30
CA SER A 316 14.22 -17.22 38.75
C SER A 316 14.98 -15.99 38.25
N ALA A 317 15.68 -15.32 39.17
CA ALA A 317 16.39 -14.06 38.96
C ALA A 317 17.65 -14.20 38.08
N SER A 318 17.55 -14.92 36.95
CA SER A 318 18.61 -14.94 35.95
C SER A 318 18.47 -13.71 35.06
N ASN A 319 19.52 -12.91 35.01
CA ASN A 319 19.65 -11.86 34.00
C ASN A 319 19.92 -12.50 32.63
N ILE A 320 19.28 -11.98 31.60
CA ILE A 320 19.53 -12.29 30.19
C ILE A 320 20.21 -11.09 29.56
N THR A 321 21.10 -11.33 28.60
CA THR A 321 21.74 -10.27 27.82
C THR A 321 21.12 -10.24 26.43
N VAL A 322 20.58 -9.09 26.05
CA VAL A 322 19.96 -8.87 24.74
C VAL A 322 20.88 -7.96 23.93
N LYS A 323 21.28 -8.43 22.75
CA LYS A 323 22.01 -7.60 21.78
C LYS A 323 21.02 -6.68 21.07
N TYR A 324 21.01 -5.39 21.36
CA TYR A 324 20.13 -4.38 20.78
C TYR A 324 20.84 -3.54 19.72
N THR A 325 20.34 -3.56 18.49
CA THR A 325 20.88 -2.77 17.36
C THR A 325 19.90 -1.66 16.96
N ILE A 326 20.37 -0.44 16.70
CA ILE A 326 19.59 0.62 16.03
C ILE A 326 20.24 0.95 14.68
N ASN A 327 19.45 0.94 13.61
CA ASN A 327 19.95 1.19 12.26
C ASN A 327 19.08 2.22 11.53
N ASN A 328 19.69 3.28 11.00
CA ASN A 328 19.08 4.23 10.09
C ASN A 328 19.85 4.30 8.76
N GLN A 329 19.19 3.91 7.67
CA GLN A 329 19.73 3.92 6.31
C GLN A 329 19.01 4.92 5.38
N LEU A 330 18.16 5.79 5.91
CA LEU A 330 17.35 6.71 5.10
C LEU A 330 18.19 7.87 4.55
N ARG A 331 18.28 7.95 3.22
CA ARG A 331 18.95 9.07 2.53
C ARG A 331 18.10 10.33 2.61
N GLY A 332 18.69 11.43 3.10
CA GLY A 332 18.02 12.74 3.24
C GLY A 332 17.67 13.14 4.68
N VAL A 333 17.91 12.25 5.66
CA VAL A 333 17.87 12.59 7.09
C VAL A 333 19.33 12.72 7.57
N GLU A 334 19.63 13.73 8.38
CA GLU A 334 21.01 14.23 8.63
C GLU A 334 22.01 13.22 9.24
N ARG A 335 21.57 12.03 9.69
CA ARG A 335 22.45 11.05 10.35
C ARG A 335 22.10 9.61 9.97
N LEU A 336 22.97 9.00 9.15
CA LEU A 336 23.03 7.53 9.01
C LEU A 336 23.75 6.98 10.24
N PHE A 337 23.21 5.93 10.86
CA PHE A 337 23.85 5.28 12.01
C PHE A 337 23.49 3.80 12.06
N ASN A 338 24.42 2.99 12.57
CA ASN A 338 24.21 1.57 12.82
C ASN A 338 25.00 1.21 14.08
N GLU A 339 24.32 1.30 15.23
CA GLU A 339 24.93 1.15 16.55
C GLU A 339 24.37 -0.07 17.25
N THR A 340 25.19 -0.74 18.04
CA THR A 340 24.78 -1.95 18.78
C THR A 340 25.26 -1.87 20.22
N ILE A 341 24.38 -2.27 21.15
CA ILE A 341 24.66 -2.34 22.59
C ILE A 341 24.15 -3.68 23.14
N ASN A 342 24.82 -4.21 24.16
CA ASN A 342 24.39 -5.41 24.85
C ASN A 342 23.78 -5.00 26.19
N VAL A 343 22.48 -5.23 26.36
CA VAL A 343 21.72 -4.80 27.53
C VAL A 343 21.37 -5.99 28.41
N SER A 344 21.64 -5.91 29.71
CA SER A 344 21.31 -6.97 30.66
C SER A 344 19.98 -6.68 31.36
N VAL A 345 18.96 -7.51 31.12
CA VAL A 345 17.62 -7.38 31.74
C VAL A 345 17.21 -8.66 32.46
N LYS A 346 16.25 -8.59 33.38
CA LYS A 346 15.72 -9.81 34.02
C LYS A 346 14.93 -10.64 33.02
N ARG A 347 15.04 -11.97 33.09
CA ARG A 347 14.20 -12.87 32.28
C ARG A 347 12.72 -12.55 32.52
N GLY A 348 11.97 -12.41 31.43
CA GLY A 348 10.55 -12.01 31.46
C GLY A 348 10.29 -10.51 31.40
N SER A 349 11.34 -9.67 31.29
CA SER A 349 11.17 -8.23 31.05
C SER A 349 10.63 -7.95 29.65
N VAL A 350 9.89 -6.85 29.51
CA VAL A 350 9.29 -6.40 28.25
C VAL A 350 10.29 -5.57 27.44
N LEU A 351 10.08 -5.49 26.12
CA LEU A 351 10.96 -4.74 25.21
C LEU A 351 11.15 -3.28 25.63
N LEU A 352 10.14 -2.63 26.21
CA LEU A 352 10.28 -1.27 26.73
C LEU A 352 11.40 -1.14 27.77
N VAL A 353 11.57 -2.13 28.66
CA VAL A 353 12.64 -2.15 29.66
C VAL A 353 14.02 -2.24 29.00
N VAL A 354 14.14 -3.00 27.91
CA VAL A 354 15.39 -3.08 27.13
C VAL A 354 15.74 -1.71 26.53
N LEU A 355 14.74 -0.97 26.04
CA LEU A 355 14.94 0.38 25.49
C LEU A 355 15.34 1.39 26.58
N GLU A 356 14.68 1.33 27.74
CA GLU A 356 14.99 2.19 28.89
C GLU A 356 16.41 1.96 29.41
N GLU A 357 16.82 0.70 29.54
CA GLU A 357 18.17 0.33 29.96
C GLU A 357 19.21 0.72 28.91
N ALA A 358 18.93 0.54 27.62
CA ALA A 358 19.81 1.00 26.53
C ALA A 358 20.01 2.52 26.55
N GLN A 359 18.93 3.29 26.73
CA GLN A 359 18.97 4.75 26.85
C GLN A 359 19.77 5.20 28.08
N ARG A 360 19.68 4.45 29.18
CA ARG A 360 20.43 4.73 30.42
C ARG A 360 21.92 4.51 30.26
N GLU A 361 22.32 3.46 29.56
CA GLU A 361 23.73 3.13 29.32
C GLU A 361 24.37 4.02 28.26
N ASN A 362 23.65 4.34 27.18
CA ASN A 362 24.20 5.12 26.07
C ASN A 362 23.18 6.16 25.53
N PRO A 363 23.51 7.47 25.58
CA PRO A 363 22.66 8.54 25.07
C PRO A 363 22.26 8.43 23.59
N THR A 364 23.02 7.69 22.76
CA THR A 364 22.68 7.44 21.36
C THR A 364 21.39 6.64 21.18
N PHE A 365 21.00 5.85 22.18
CA PHE A 365 19.77 5.05 22.18
C PHE A 365 18.59 5.80 22.81
N LYS A 366 18.69 7.12 22.97
CA LYS A 366 17.57 7.95 23.45
C LYS A 366 16.34 7.76 22.56
N PHE A 367 15.18 7.52 23.15
CA PHE A 367 13.93 7.35 22.43
C PHE A 367 12.80 8.17 23.07
N GLU A 368 11.75 8.42 22.29
CA GLU A 368 10.52 9.05 22.75
C GLU A 368 9.34 8.15 22.41
N THR A 369 8.30 8.22 23.24
CA THR A 369 7.08 7.41 23.07
C THR A 369 5.82 8.26 23.01
N THR A 370 4.89 7.88 22.16
CA THR A 370 3.53 8.42 22.05
C THR A 370 2.52 7.38 22.52
N MET A 371 1.51 7.78 23.30
CA MET A 371 0.49 6.84 23.78
C MET A 371 -0.57 6.61 22.70
N THR A 372 -0.92 5.35 22.44
CA THR A 372 -1.94 4.95 21.45
C THR A 372 -2.98 4.02 22.08
N SER A 373 -4.02 3.64 21.32
CA SER A 373 -5.02 2.63 21.73
C SER A 373 -4.40 1.26 22.06
N TRP A 374 -3.24 0.92 21.50
CA TRP A 374 -2.55 -0.35 21.74
C TRP A 374 -1.51 -0.27 22.88
N GLY A 375 -1.12 0.94 23.29
CA GLY A 375 -0.10 1.16 24.32
C GLY A 375 0.96 2.21 23.91
N PRO A 376 2.09 2.28 24.64
CA PRO A 376 3.15 3.24 24.39
C PRO A 376 3.95 2.87 23.13
N MET A 377 3.90 3.73 22.12
CA MET A 377 4.59 3.58 20.85
C MET A 377 5.86 4.39 20.76
N VAL A 378 6.94 3.74 20.34
CA VAL A 378 8.19 4.44 20.03
C VAL A 378 7.99 5.31 18.78
N SER A 379 7.93 6.61 19.00
CA SER A 379 7.74 7.63 17.95
C SER A 379 9.06 8.16 17.43
N SER A 380 10.12 8.13 18.23
CA SER A 380 11.44 8.67 17.89
C SER A 380 12.55 7.86 18.51
N ILE A 381 13.65 7.64 17.78
CA ILE A 381 14.91 7.10 18.32
C ILE A 381 16.04 7.99 17.80
N ASN A 382 16.96 8.35 18.70
CA ASN A 382 18.10 9.24 18.44
C ASN A 382 17.67 10.57 17.79
N SER A 383 16.57 11.14 18.29
CA SER A 383 15.94 12.38 17.79
C SER A 383 15.41 12.31 16.35
N ILE A 384 15.23 11.11 15.79
CA ILE A 384 14.57 10.91 14.49
C ILE A 384 13.17 10.38 14.72
N ALA A 385 12.19 11.27 14.54
CA ALA A 385 10.79 10.97 14.68
C ALA A 385 10.19 10.31 13.43
N GLU A 386 9.16 9.50 13.65
CA GLU A 386 8.29 9.02 12.60
C GLU A 386 7.61 10.17 11.84
N ASN A 387 7.27 9.93 10.58
CA ASN A 387 6.65 10.95 9.74
C ASN A 387 5.60 10.30 8.85
N VAL A 388 4.35 10.65 9.16
CA VAL A 388 3.15 10.20 8.47
C VAL A 388 3.17 10.55 6.99
N ASN A 389 3.59 11.77 6.64
CA ASN A 389 3.62 12.26 5.26
C ASN A 389 4.65 11.49 4.43
N HIS A 390 5.75 11.08 5.07
CA HIS A 390 6.81 10.31 4.43
C HIS A 390 6.64 8.80 4.58
N LYS A 391 5.58 8.34 5.28
CA LYS A 391 5.31 6.92 5.59
C LYS A 391 6.53 6.24 6.25
N THR A 392 7.23 6.96 7.12
CA THR A 392 8.41 6.48 7.85
C THR A 392 8.02 6.13 9.28
N TYR A 393 8.40 4.93 9.74
CA TYR A 393 8.15 4.45 11.11
C TYR A 393 9.30 3.57 11.59
N TRP A 394 9.37 3.33 12.90
CA TRP A 394 10.35 2.43 13.51
C TRP A 394 9.85 0.99 13.51
N GLN A 395 10.62 0.07 12.91
CA GLN A 395 10.29 -1.35 12.86
C GLN A 395 11.22 -2.15 13.78
N PHE A 396 10.61 -2.97 14.65
CA PHE A 396 11.32 -3.85 15.56
C PHE A 396 11.42 -5.25 14.94
N LEU A 397 12.61 -5.85 14.95
CA LEU A 397 12.87 -7.20 14.46
C LEU A 397 13.56 -8.05 15.55
N SER A 398 13.26 -9.35 15.57
CA SER A 398 14.04 -10.35 16.28
C SER A 398 14.93 -11.05 15.25
N GLY A 399 16.22 -10.74 15.24
CA GLY A 399 17.11 -11.12 14.14
C GLY A 399 16.68 -10.50 12.80
N LYS A 400 16.07 -11.30 11.91
CA LYS A 400 15.58 -10.85 10.58
C LYS A 400 14.06 -10.84 10.47
N THR A 401 13.34 -11.39 11.43
CA THR A 401 11.88 -11.46 11.41
C THR A 401 11.30 -10.24 12.11
N PRO A 402 10.34 -9.52 11.49
CA PRO A 402 9.58 -8.50 12.19
C PRO A 402 8.97 -9.04 13.47
N LEU A 403 9.12 -8.28 14.55
CA LEU A 403 8.47 -8.55 15.83
C LEU A 403 6.98 -8.33 15.68
N ASN A 404 6.33 -9.35 15.16
CA ASN A 404 4.94 -9.64 15.34
C ASN A 404 4.94 -11.01 16.00
N GLU A 405 3.91 -11.36 16.76
CA GLU A 405 3.48 -12.76 16.66
C GLU A 405 3.03 -12.93 15.18
N ASP A 406 4.01 -13.41 14.42
CA ASP A 406 4.25 -13.65 12.99
C ASP A 406 3.52 -12.88 11.86
N SER A 407 4.36 -12.19 11.07
CA SER A 407 4.34 -12.04 9.60
C SER A 407 3.53 -10.91 8.91
N TRP A 408 4.33 -9.98 8.35
CA TRP A 408 4.14 -8.94 7.32
C TRP A 408 3.17 -7.75 7.54
N ALA A 409 3.83 -6.59 7.66
CA ALA A 409 3.68 -5.38 6.83
C ALA A 409 3.40 -4.09 7.60
N ALA A 410 4.13 -3.06 7.16
CA ALA A 410 4.03 -1.65 7.50
C ALA A 410 2.64 -1.12 7.90
N PRO A 411 2.55 -0.26 8.94
CA PRO A 411 1.35 0.53 9.21
C PRO A 411 1.41 1.92 8.53
N PRO A 412 0.29 2.40 7.96
CA PRO A 412 0.05 3.79 7.62
C PRO A 412 -0.68 4.48 8.77
N ALA A 413 -0.52 5.79 8.86
CA ALA A 413 -1.01 6.69 9.90
C ALA A 413 -2.55 6.86 10.02
N SER A 414 -3.32 5.84 9.67
CA SER A 414 -4.78 5.81 9.85
C SER A 414 -5.31 4.47 10.37
N ALA A 415 -4.44 3.47 10.53
CA ALA A 415 -4.68 2.28 11.33
C ALA A 415 -3.98 2.48 12.66
N GLY A 416 -4.73 2.44 13.77
CA GLY A 416 -4.16 2.51 15.11
C GLY A 416 -2.98 1.55 15.21
N LEU A 417 -1.80 2.11 15.42
CA LEU A 417 -0.53 1.42 15.40
C LEU A 417 -0.57 0.24 16.38
N LYS A 418 -0.48 -0.99 15.86
CA LYS A 418 -0.15 -2.17 16.68
C LYS A 418 1.26 -1.94 17.21
N THR A 419 1.36 -1.39 18.40
CA THR A 419 2.63 -1.23 19.08
C THR A 419 3.01 -2.50 19.82
N LEU A 420 4.32 -2.66 20.07
CA LEU A 420 4.95 -3.16 21.31
C LEU A 420 3.94 -3.52 22.40
N LEU A 421 3.23 -4.62 22.21
CA LEU A 421 2.63 -5.33 23.31
C LEU A 421 3.77 -5.80 24.19
N PRO A 422 3.58 -5.88 25.52
CA PRO A 422 4.57 -6.50 26.37
C PRO A 422 4.78 -7.90 25.81
N VAL A 423 5.90 -8.11 25.13
CA VAL A 423 6.30 -9.42 24.63
C VAL A 423 6.15 -10.33 25.83
N PRO A 424 5.28 -11.35 25.82
CA PRO A 424 5.32 -12.34 26.87
C PRO A 424 6.70 -12.96 26.74
N THR A 425 7.57 -12.56 27.68
CA THR A 425 8.92 -13.07 27.91
C THR A 425 9.81 -13.13 26.66
N PHE A 426 10.71 -12.15 26.52
CA PHE A 426 11.77 -12.23 25.50
C PHE A 426 12.73 -13.39 25.83
N ASP A 427 12.64 -14.48 25.09
CA ASP A 427 13.57 -15.63 25.16
C ASP A 427 14.65 -15.59 24.07
N GLY A 428 14.68 -14.52 23.25
CA GLY A 428 15.64 -14.35 22.16
C GLY A 428 16.99 -13.76 22.58
N GLU A 429 18.08 -14.17 21.93
CA GLU A 429 19.46 -13.69 22.22
C GLU A 429 19.83 -12.39 21.45
N SER A 430 19.03 -11.95 20.48
CA SER A 430 19.32 -10.76 19.67
C SER A 430 18.09 -9.99 19.20
N LEU A 431 18.07 -8.68 19.44
CA LEU A 431 17.04 -7.72 19.03
C LEU A 431 17.63 -6.69 18.06
N SER A 432 17.04 -6.52 16.88
CA SER A 432 17.51 -5.52 15.91
C SER A 432 16.39 -4.58 15.53
N VAL A 433 16.61 -3.29 15.67
CA VAL A 433 15.65 -2.23 15.34
C VAL A 433 16.16 -1.48 14.14
N PHE A 434 15.31 -1.41 13.12
CA PHE A 434 15.61 -0.76 11.86
C PHE A 434 14.64 0.39 11.66
N LEU A 435 15.15 1.56 11.30
CA LEU A 435 14.35 2.60 10.69
C LEU A 435 14.02 2.16 9.27
N PHE A 436 12.78 1.74 9.06
CA PHE A 436 12.31 1.32 7.75
C PHE A 436 11.48 2.46 7.15
N VAL A 437 11.92 3.00 6.00
CA VAL A 437 10.96 3.57 5.04
C VAL A 437 10.27 2.38 4.42
N SER A 438 8.94 2.44 4.25
CA SER A 438 8.28 1.49 3.37
C SER A 438 8.78 1.69 1.93
N LEU A 439 9.92 1.07 1.62
CA LEU A 439 10.46 0.84 0.31
C LEU A 439 10.24 -0.64 0.04
N PHE A 440 9.01 -1.01 -0.32
CA PHE A 440 8.90 -1.98 -1.40
C PHE A 440 9.19 -1.20 -2.68
N CYS A 441 10.31 -1.53 -3.32
CA CYS A 441 10.67 -1.11 -4.68
C CYS A 441 9.42 -1.18 -5.56
N ASP A 442 9.02 -0.13 -6.27
CA ASP A 442 9.84 0.48 -7.31
C ASP A 442 9.99 2.00 -7.15
N GLY A 443 11.12 2.50 -7.64
CA GLY A 443 11.62 3.82 -7.33
C GLY A 443 10.63 4.97 -7.54
N THR A 444 10.58 5.86 -6.55
CA THR A 444 9.96 7.18 -6.69
C THR A 444 10.78 8.20 -5.93
N GLN A 445 11.82 8.67 -6.60
CA GLN A 445 11.90 10.02 -7.12
C GLN A 445 11.24 11.01 -6.17
N GLN A 446 12.09 11.57 -5.30
CA GLN A 446 11.91 12.83 -4.60
C GLN A 446 10.93 13.70 -5.38
N ARG A 447 9.68 13.83 -4.87
CA ARG A 447 8.63 14.59 -5.55
C ARG A 447 8.98 16.07 -5.41
N ILE A 448 9.82 16.54 -6.32
CA ILE A 448 10.01 17.96 -6.62
C ILE A 448 8.61 18.51 -6.90
N ASP A 449 8.28 19.65 -6.31
CA ASP A 449 7.04 20.35 -6.60
C ASP A 449 7.11 20.83 -8.06
N VAL A 450 6.67 19.98 -9.01
CA VAL A 450 6.85 20.24 -10.43
C VAL A 450 5.77 21.22 -10.89
N SER A 451 6.17 22.46 -11.16
CA SER A 451 5.34 23.46 -11.82
C SER A 451 5.01 23.01 -13.24
N ILE A 452 3.72 22.76 -13.52
CA ILE A 452 3.27 22.37 -14.86
C ILE A 452 3.32 23.62 -15.77
N PRO A 453 4.04 23.60 -16.90
CA PRO A 453 4.12 24.73 -17.80
C PRO A 453 2.77 24.98 -18.49
N GLU A 454 2.48 26.25 -18.78
CA GLU A 454 1.21 26.72 -19.38
C GLU A 454 0.87 26.04 -20.73
N LYS A 455 1.88 25.52 -21.44
CA LYS A 455 1.72 24.76 -22.69
C LYS A 455 2.22 23.31 -22.49
N PRO A 456 1.34 22.40 -22.04
CA PRO A 456 1.76 21.04 -21.67
C PRO A 456 2.04 20.13 -22.87
N LYS A 457 1.40 20.33 -24.03
CA LYS A 457 1.51 19.43 -25.20
C LYS A 457 2.75 19.71 -26.05
N LEU A 458 3.26 18.67 -26.72
CA LEU A 458 4.34 18.82 -27.70
C LEU A 458 3.91 19.74 -28.84
N ARG A 459 4.69 20.80 -29.04
CA ARG A 459 4.49 21.79 -30.10
C ARG A 459 4.76 21.18 -31.47
N PHE A 460 4.07 21.70 -32.47
CA PHE A 460 4.38 21.39 -33.86
C PHE A 460 5.79 21.86 -34.21
N VAL A 461 6.50 21.07 -35.01
CA VAL A 461 7.86 21.35 -35.46
C VAL A 461 7.82 21.59 -36.96
N GLU A 462 8.43 22.68 -37.41
CA GLU A 462 8.47 23.03 -38.82
C GLU A 462 9.31 22.02 -39.63
N ARG A 463 8.88 21.77 -40.87
CA ARG A 463 9.57 20.83 -41.78
C ARG A 463 10.87 21.40 -42.35
N VAL A 464 10.94 22.72 -42.48
CA VAL A 464 12.05 23.45 -43.10
C VAL A 464 12.49 24.53 -42.12
N PRO A 465 13.79 24.68 -41.85
CA PRO A 465 14.29 25.72 -40.96
C PRO A 465 14.10 27.10 -41.60
N LEU A 466 13.69 28.08 -40.80
CA LEU A 466 13.58 29.48 -41.20
C LEU A 466 14.98 30.13 -41.23
N VAL A 467 15.75 29.83 -42.28
CA VAL A 467 17.06 30.46 -42.50
C VAL A 467 17.05 31.32 -43.77
N PRO A 468 17.58 32.55 -43.73
CA PRO A 468 17.58 33.46 -44.89
C PRO A 468 18.34 32.90 -46.10
N LYS A 469 19.35 32.07 -45.87
CA LYS A 469 20.16 31.45 -46.92
C LYS A 469 20.47 30.00 -46.59
N VAL A 470 20.01 29.09 -47.44
CA VAL A 470 20.18 27.65 -47.25
C VAL A 470 21.57 27.20 -47.75
N ARG A 471 22.38 26.60 -46.87
CA ARG A 471 23.71 26.06 -47.19
C ARG A 471 23.65 24.56 -47.49
N ARG A 472 24.21 24.12 -48.62
CA ARG A 472 24.29 22.68 -48.97
C ARG A 472 25.47 22.00 -48.27
N GLU A 473 25.20 21.28 -47.20
CA GLU A 473 26.22 20.59 -46.40
C GLU A 473 26.51 19.16 -46.89
N PRO A 474 27.72 18.62 -46.64
CA PRO A 474 28.02 17.21 -46.94
C PRO A 474 27.40 16.30 -45.88
N LYS A 475 27.11 15.05 -46.27
CA LYS A 475 26.67 14.03 -45.32
C LYS A 475 27.87 13.56 -44.49
N ASN A 476 28.08 14.22 -43.36
CA ASN A 476 29.11 13.84 -42.41
C ASN A 476 28.57 12.76 -41.47
N LEU A 477 29.23 11.61 -41.44
CA LEU A 477 28.88 10.51 -40.54
C LEU A 477 29.29 10.81 -39.08
N SER A 478 30.24 11.72 -38.87
CA SER A 478 30.63 12.20 -37.52
C SER A 478 29.46 12.71 -36.69
N ASP A 479 28.42 13.22 -37.35
CA ASP A 479 27.30 13.88 -36.67
C ASP A 479 26.38 12.90 -35.95
N ILE A 480 26.42 11.63 -36.37
CA ILE A 480 25.62 10.53 -35.79
C ILE A 480 26.49 9.48 -35.09
N ARG A 481 27.81 9.68 -35.02
CA ARG A 481 28.74 8.75 -34.37
C ARG A 481 29.10 9.26 -32.97
N GLY A 482 29.07 8.35 -32.01
CA GLY A 482 29.63 8.56 -30.67
C GLY A 482 28.65 8.98 -29.60
N PRO A 483 29.17 9.25 -28.39
CA PRO A 483 28.39 9.78 -27.29
C PRO A 483 27.93 11.20 -27.62
N SER A 484 26.74 11.53 -27.16
CA SER A 484 26.26 12.91 -27.15
C SER A 484 26.91 13.70 -26.03
N THR A 485 27.25 14.94 -26.31
CA THR A 485 27.67 15.93 -25.31
C THR A 485 26.52 16.85 -24.90
N GLU A 486 25.40 16.79 -25.62
CA GLU A 486 24.26 17.69 -25.46
C GLU A 486 23.02 16.92 -25.02
N ALA A 487 22.20 17.54 -24.16
CA ALA A 487 20.91 16.99 -23.73
C ALA A 487 21.00 15.54 -23.23
N THR A 488 22.05 15.22 -22.49
CA THR A 488 22.26 13.93 -21.83
C THR A 488 21.53 13.82 -20.49
N GLU A 489 21.19 14.97 -19.90
CA GLU A 489 20.57 15.08 -18.58
C GLU A 489 19.16 15.68 -18.66
N PHE A 490 18.32 15.31 -17.68
CA PHE A 490 16.98 15.85 -17.49
C PHE A 490 17.04 17.34 -17.13
N THR A 491 16.09 18.12 -17.62
CA THR A 491 15.99 19.56 -17.32
C THR A 491 14.77 19.82 -16.45
N GLU A 492 13.57 19.57 -16.97
CA GLU A 492 12.31 19.87 -16.27
C GLU A 492 11.45 18.63 -16.02
N GLY A 493 11.64 17.57 -16.80
CA GLY A 493 10.85 16.35 -16.76
C GLY A 493 11.47 15.23 -15.93
N SER A 494 10.64 14.21 -15.71
CA SER A 494 10.97 13.03 -14.92
C SER A 494 11.28 11.80 -15.79
N PHE A 495 10.75 11.79 -17.02
CA PHE A 495 10.81 10.67 -17.96
C PHE A 495 11.27 11.15 -19.33
N ALA A 496 11.99 10.31 -20.07
CA ALA A 496 12.50 10.68 -21.38
C ALA A 496 12.68 9.47 -22.30
N ILE A 497 12.85 9.74 -23.59
CA ILE A 497 13.31 8.75 -24.56
C ILE A 497 14.81 8.94 -24.76
N LEU A 498 15.59 7.96 -24.34
CA LEU A 498 17.05 7.91 -24.49
C LEU A 498 17.42 7.26 -25.83
N ALA A 499 18.25 7.92 -26.62
CA ALA A 499 18.86 7.33 -27.80
C ALA A 499 19.99 6.38 -27.40
N LEU A 500 19.86 5.08 -27.68
CA LEU A 500 20.96 4.12 -27.48
C LEU A 500 21.89 4.09 -28.69
N GLY A 501 21.43 4.49 -29.88
CA GLY A 501 22.24 4.62 -31.08
C GLY A 501 22.13 6.02 -31.71
N GLY A 502 22.98 6.29 -32.68
CA GLY A 502 22.91 7.49 -33.50
C GLY A 502 22.15 7.29 -34.81
N GLY A 503 21.57 8.37 -35.31
CA GLY A 503 20.82 8.37 -36.57
C GLY A 503 20.25 9.73 -36.93
N TYR A 504 19.49 9.79 -38.02
CA TYR A 504 18.85 11.01 -38.51
C TYR A 504 17.34 10.97 -38.21
N LEU A 505 16.84 11.97 -37.49
CA LEU A 505 15.41 12.18 -37.31
C LEU A 505 14.86 13.00 -38.48
N HIS A 506 14.00 12.37 -39.28
CA HIS A 506 13.23 13.05 -40.30
C HIS A 506 12.03 13.76 -39.67
N TRP A 507 11.49 14.77 -40.35
CA TRP A 507 10.28 15.48 -39.91
C TRP A 507 9.11 14.54 -39.59
N GLY A 508 8.92 13.47 -40.39
CA GLY A 508 7.88 12.47 -40.13
C GLY A 508 8.01 11.76 -38.78
N HIS A 509 9.23 11.60 -38.25
CA HIS A 509 9.44 11.05 -36.91
C HIS A 509 9.01 12.03 -35.82
N PHE A 510 9.25 13.33 -35.99
CA PHE A 510 8.75 14.36 -35.07
C PHE A 510 7.23 14.37 -35.02
N GLU A 511 6.57 14.30 -36.18
CA GLU A 511 5.11 14.30 -36.23
C GLU A 511 4.52 13.01 -35.66
N MET A 512 5.13 11.86 -35.94
CA MET A 512 4.75 10.58 -35.33
C MET A 512 4.86 10.62 -33.80
N MET A 513 5.97 11.14 -33.26
CA MET A 513 6.18 11.31 -31.82
C MET A 513 5.13 12.25 -31.21
N ARG A 514 4.93 13.41 -31.84
CA ARG A 514 3.96 14.42 -31.41
C ARG A 514 2.55 13.86 -31.33
N LEU A 515 2.09 13.16 -32.38
CA LEU A 515 0.75 12.58 -32.43
C LEU A 515 0.57 11.45 -31.42
N THR A 516 1.56 10.56 -31.29
CA THR A 516 1.50 9.44 -30.35
C THR A 516 1.45 9.94 -28.91
N ILE A 517 2.37 10.83 -28.52
CA ILE A 517 2.44 11.37 -27.16
C ILE A 517 1.24 12.25 -26.86
N ASN A 518 0.86 13.18 -27.75
CA ASN A 518 -0.28 14.07 -27.50
C ASN A 518 -1.64 13.35 -27.46
N ARG A 519 -1.76 12.16 -28.04
CA ARG A 519 -2.97 11.32 -27.97
C ARG A 519 -3.06 10.57 -26.64
N SER A 520 -1.93 10.12 -26.12
CA SER A 520 -1.86 9.31 -24.90
C SER A 520 -1.68 10.14 -23.62
N MET A 521 -1.23 11.40 -23.74
CA MET A 521 -0.97 12.25 -22.57
C MET A 521 -2.20 13.04 -22.11
N ASP A 522 -2.33 13.18 -20.79
CA ASP A 522 -3.33 14.04 -20.16
C ASP A 522 -2.78 15.45 -19.91
N PRO A 523 -3.28 16.49 -20.59
CA PRO A 523 -2.70 17.84 -20.53
C PRO A 523 -2.87 18.54 -19.18
N LYS A 524 -3.73 18.01 -18.28
CA LYS A 524 -3.93 18.58 -16.94
C LYS A 524 -2.84 18.16 -15.95
N ASN A 525 -2.29 16.97 -16.14
CA ASN A 525 -1.39 16.33 -15.18
C ASN A 525 0.03 16.16 -15.74
N MET A 526 0.18 16.12 -17.07
CA MET A 526 1.43 15.82 -17.75
C MET A 526 1.82 16.95 -18.72
N PHE A 527 3.11 17.13 -18.91
CA PHE A 527 3.67 17.95 -19.96
C PHE A 527 4.79 17.21 -20.71
N ALA A 528 5.02 17.60 -21.95
CA ALA A 528 6.04 17.02 -22.82
C ALA A 528 6.80 18.12 -23.56
N LEU A 529 8.12 17.97 -23.62
CA LEU A 529 9.09 18.93 -24.14
C LEU A 529 10.01 18.28 -25.17
N TRP A 530 10.32 19.02 -26.23
CA TRP A 530 11.34 18.64 -27.19
C TRP A 530 12.74 18.90 -26.61
N ARG A 531 13.61 17.89 -26.62
CA ARG A 531 15.04 18.04 -26.28
C ARG A 531 15.96 18.07 -27.51
N VAL A 532 15.37 17.84 -28.68
CA VAL A 532 16.03 17.88 -29.97
C VAL A 532 15.45 19.03 -30.80
N PRO A 533 16.30 19.84 -31.46
CA PRO A 533 15.82 20.94 -32.28
C PRO A 533 15.09 20.44 -33.53
N ALA A 534 14.33 21.36 -34.13
CA ALA A 534 13.68 21.14 -35.41
C ALA A 534 14.68 20.67 -36.49
N PRO A 535 14.23 19.90 -37.50
CA PRO A 535 15.07 19.49 -38.63
C PRO A 535 15.79 20.68 -39.27
N PHE A 536 17.10 20.74 -39.12
CA PHE A 536 17.92 21.85 -39.62
C PHE A 536 18.95 21.43 -40.65
N LYS A 537 19.37 20.15 -40.66
CA LYS A 537 20.43 19.68 -41.55
C LYS A 537 19.86 19.28 -42.92
N PRO A 538 20.28 19.90 -44.02
CA PRO A 538 19.79 19.55 -45.35
C PRO A 538 20.41 18.26 -45.87
N ILE A 539 19.58 17.34 -46.37
CA ILE A 539 19.99 16.16 -47.12
C ILE A 539 19.73 16.41 -48.59
N THR A 540 20.79 16.36 -49.40
CA THR A 540 20.69 16.53 -50.86
C THR A 540 20.57 15.18 -51.56
N ARG A 541 19.70 15.11 -52.57
CA ARG A 541 19.58 13.94 -53.44
C ARG A 541 19.82 14.35 -54.88
N LYS A 542 20.53 13.50 -55.64
CA LYS A 542 20.63 13.61 -57.10
C LYS A 542 19.67 12.62 -57.74
N GLY A 543 19.17 12.96 -58.92
CA GLY A 543 18.44 12.01 -59.77
C GLY A 543 19.31 10.80 -60.11
N MET A 544 18.67 9.65 -60.25
CA MET A 544 19.33 8.39 -60.64
C MET A 544 19.89 8.54 -62.07
N GLY A 545 21.13 8.12 -62.32
CA GLY A 545 21.78 8.20 -63.65
C GLY A 545 22.70 9.41 -63.89
N GLN A 546 22.93 10.27 -62.90
CA GLN A 546 23.88 11.40 -63.03
C GLN A 546 25.33 10.95 -62.85
N ARG A 547 26.24 11.44 -63.71
CA ARG A 547 27.68 11.16 -63.61
C ARG A 547 28.29 11.83 -62.36
N MET A 548 29.35 11.22 -61.83
CA MET A 548 30.16 11.81 -60.75
C MET A 548 30.81 13.11 -61.26
N GLY A 549 30.71 14.21 -60.50
CA GLY A 549 31.37 15.50 -60.85
C GLY A 549 30.47 16.75 -60.90
N GLY A 550 29.14 16.62 -61.07
CA GLY A 550 28.24 17.77 -61.27
C GLY A 550 27.79 18.55 -60.02
N GLY A 551 28.65 18.79 -59.02
CA GLY A 551 28.29 19.49 -57.78
C GLY A 551 27.30 18.72 -56.88
N LYS A 552 26.66 19.36 -55.89
CA LYS A 552 25.64 18.72 -55.02
C LYS A 552 24.23 18.90 -55.57
N GLY A 553 23.39 17.87 -55.44
CA GLY A 553 21.98 17.89 -55.86
C GLY A 553 21.11 18.89 -55.10
N ALA A 554 19.83 18.98 -55.49
CA ALA A 554 18.83 19.74 -54.76
C ALA A 554 18.60 19.14 -53.36
N ILE A 555 18.10 19.98 -52.44
CA ILE A 555 17.75 19.54 -51.08
C ILE A 555 16.44 18.78 -51.17
N ASP A 556 16.45 17.55 -50.68
CA ASP A 556 15.31 16.65 -50.68
C ASP A 556 14.47 16.85 -49.40
N HIS A 557 15.13 16.83 -48.24
CA HIS A 557 14.51 17.07 -46.95
C HIS A 557 15.53 17.50 -45.89
N TYR A 558 15.04 17.97 -44.75
CA TYR A 558 15.85 18.29 -43.58
C TYR A 558 15.76 17.19 -42.53
N VAL A 559 16.85 16.99 -41.80
CA VAL A 559 16.97 16.02 -40.71
C VAL A 559 17.62 16.64 -39.49
N THR A 560 17.42 16.03 -38.33
CA THR A 560 18.21 16.31 -37.13
C THR A 560 19.14 15.14 -36.83
N PRO A 561 20.48 15.32 -36.82
CA PRO A 561 21.40 14.28 -36.39
C PRO A 561 21.30 14.07 -34.87
N VAL A 562 21.21 12.81 -34.44
CA VAL A 562 21.19 12.40 -33.04
C VAL A 562 22.35 11.44 -32.78
N LYS A 563 23.03 11.63 -31.65
CA LYS A 563 24.10 10.78 -31.13
C LYS A 563 23.58 9.91 -29.98
N ALA A 564 24.28 8.82 -29.69
CA ALA A 564 23.93 7.92 -28.59
C ALA A 564 24.09 8.64 -27.23
N GLY A 565 23.19 8.39 -26.29
CA GLY A 565 23.14 9.05 -24.98
C GLY A 565 22.31 10.34 -24.94
N ARG A 566 21.76 10.80 -26.07
CA ARG A 566 20.93 12.02 -26.12
C ARG A 566 19.48 11.71 -25.75
N LEU A 567 18.86 12.58 -24.94
CA LEU A 567 17.42 12.58 -24.69
C LEU A 567 16.70 13.27 -25.85
N ILE A 568 15.67 12.62 -26.39
CA ILE A 568 14.93 13.11 -27.57
C ILE A 568 13.72 13.95 -27.17
N VAL A 569 12.90 13.35 -26.32
CA VAL A 569 11.70 13.94 -25.73
C VAL A 569 11.81 13.75 -24.24
N GLU A 570 11.45 14.79 -23.51
CA GLU A 570 11.34 14.79 -22.06
C GLU A 570 9.87 15.00 -21.68
N MET A 571 9.42 14.31 -20.64
CA MET A 571 8.08 14.44 -20.11
C MET A 571 8.13 14.54 -18.60
N GLY A 572 7.23 15.33 -18.05
CA GLY A 572 7.09 15.53 -16.62
C GLY A 572 5.64 15.74 -16.23
N GLY A 573 5.41 15.94 -14.94
CA GLY A 573 4.08 16.08 -14.37
C GLY A 573 3.82 15.07 -13.26
N ARG A 574 2.56 15.01 -12.82
CA ARG A 574 2.10 14.15 -11.72
C ARG A 574 1.77 12.74 -12.23
N CYS A 575 2.75 12.06 -12.83
CA CYS A 575 2.59 10.73 -13.41
C CYS A 575 3.71 9.77 -12.98
N GLU A 576 3.40 8.48 -12.97
CA GLU A 576 4.36 7.41 -12.68
C GLU A 576 4.96 6.85 -13.98
N PHE A 577 6.15 6.24 -13.90
CA PHE A 577 6.84 5.72 -15.09
C PHE A 577 6.01 4.66 -15.82
N GLN A 578 5.25 3.83 -15.11
CA GLN A 578 4.47 2.73 -15.70
C GLN A 578 3.39 3.23 -16.68
N GLU A 579 2.71 4.33 -16.36
CA GLU A 579 1.70 4.95 -17.23
C GLU A 579 2.33 5.50 -18.52
N VAL A 580 3.52 6.06 -18.36
CA VAL A 580 4.27 6.75 -19.40
C VAL A 580 5.04 5.78 -20.31
N GLN A 581 5.54 4.69 -19.72
CA GLN A 581 6.42 3.73 -20.37
C GLN A 581 5.74 3.10 -21.60
N GLY A 582 4.46 2.73 -21.51
CA GLY A 582 3.77 2.03 -22.59
C GLY A 582 3.77 2.79 -23.91
N PHE A 583 3.46 4.10 -23.91
CA PHE A 583 3.46 4.88 -25.14
C PHE A 583 4.84 5.45 -25.51
N LEU A 584 5.75 5.68 -24.54
CA LEU A 584 7.14 6.02 -24.85
C LEU A 584 7.88 4.86 -25.52
N ASP A 585 7.62 3.61 -25.11
CA ASP A 585 8.20 2.42 -25.75
C ASP A 585 7.62 2.23 -27.16
N GLN A 586 6.33 2.50 -27.37
CA GLN A 586 5.76 2.52 -28.74
C GLN A 586 6.47 3.54 -29.65
N VAL A 587 6.81 4.71 -29.11
CA VAL A 587 7.59 5.71 -29.83
C VAL A 587 9.00 5.20 -30.09
N ALA A 588 9.67 4.66 -29.08
CA ALA A 588 11.05 4.17 -29.17
C ALA A 588 11.22 3.12 -30.27
N HIS A 589 10.26 2.18 -30.40
CA HIS A 589 10.28 1.16 -31.47
C HIS A 589 10.09 1.74 -32.88
N LYS A 590 9.49 2.91 -33.02
CA LYS A 590 9.25 3.57 -34.33
C LYS A 590 10.40 4.50 -34.74
N LEU A 591 11.42 4.68 -33.90
CA LEU A 591 12.57 5.52 -34.21
C LEU A 591 13.55 4.81 -35.16
N PRO A 592 14.31 5.57 -35.98
CA PRO A 592 15.25 5.01 -36.96
C PRO A 592 16.55 4.46 -36.34
N PHE A 593 16.66 4.44 -35.02
CA PHE A 593 17.79 3.95 -34.24
C PHE A 593 17.29 3.36 -32.91
N PRO A 594 18.08 2.47 -32.27
CA PRO A 594 17.71 1.91 -30.98
C PRO A 594 17.52 3.01 -29.93
N ALA A 595 16.37 2.99 -29.27
CA ALA A 595 16.00 3.94 -28.23
C ALA A 595 15.28 3.21 -27.10
N LYS A 596 15.24 3.82 -25.91
CA LYS A 596 14.62 3.23 -24.73
C LYS A 596 13.92 4.32 -23.91
N ALA A 597 12.73 4.03 -23.40
CA ALA A 597 12.10 4.87 -22.39
C ALA A 597 12.87 4.75 -21.07
N VAL A 598 13.20 5.88 -20.45
CA VAL A 598 13.95 5.92 -19.19
C VAL A 598 13.33 6.91 -18.21
N SER A 599 13.24 6.52 -16.94
CA SER A 599 13.07 7.47 -15.85
C SER A 599 14.42 8.04 -15.43
N ARG A 600 14.40 9.15 -14.67
CA ARG A 600 15.61 9.73 -14.07
C ARG A 600 16.40 8.71 -13.28
N GLU A 601 15.71 7.90 -12.49
CA GLU A 601 16.29 6.82 -11.71
C GLU A 601 16.83 5.67 -12.57
N THR A 602 16.10 5.30 -13.62
CA THR A 602 16.55 4.25 -14.55
C THR A 602 17.84 4.68 -15.24
N LEU A 603 17.94 5.94 -15.66
CA LEU A 603 19.14 6.49 -16.28
C LEU A 603 20.32 6.48 -15.29
N GLU A 604 20.11 6.94 -14.06
CA GLU A 604 21.10 6.95 -12.99
C GLU A 604 21.59 5.52 -12.66
N LYS A 605 20.67 4.56 -12.60
CA LYS A 605 20.97 3.14 -12.38
C LYS A 605 21.79 2.57 -13.52
N MET A 606 21.40 2.83 -14.78
CA MET A 606 22.17 2.38 -15.95
C MET A 606 23.62 2.90 -15.92
N ARG A 607 23.84 4.14 -15.44
CA ARG A 607 25.18 4.72 -15.28
C ARG A 607 25.95 4.04 -14.14
N LYS A 608 25.33 3.85 -12.98
CA LYS A 608 25.94 3.16 -11.83
C LYS A 608 26.30 1.72 -12.13
N ASP A 609 25.40 0.99 -12.79
CA ASP A 609 25.65 -0.39 -13.22
C ASP A 609 26.83 -0.45 -14.19
N GLN A 610 26.96 0.54 -15.08
CA GLN A 610 28.12 0.64 -15.98
C GLN A 610 29.41 0.94 -15.21
N GLU A 611 29.41 1.89 -14.27
CA GLU A 611 30.57 2.20 -13.42
C GLU A 611 30.97 1.02 -12.52
N GLU A 612 29.99 0.29 -11.98
CA GLU A 612 30.22 -0.91 -11.18
C GLU A 612 30.83 -2.03 -12.01
N ARG A 613 30.31 -2.29 -13.22
CA ARG A 613 30.92 -3.24 -14.17
C ARG A 613 32.35 -2.85 -14.52
N GLU A 614 32.62 -1.56 -14.71
CA GLU A 614 33.97 -1.07 -15.00
C GLU A 614 34.91 -1.24 -13.80
N ARG A 615 34.45 -0.97 -12.57
CA ARG A 615 35.24 -1.18 -11.34
C ARG A 615 35.49 -2.65 -11.02
N ASN A 616 34.49 -3.49 -11.22
CA ASN A 616 34.56 -4.93 -10.95
C ASN A 616 35.16 -5.72 -12.12
N ASN A 617 35.63 -5.05 -13.18
CA ASN A 617 36.24 -5.70 -14.33
C ASN A 617 37.60 -6.29 -13.94
N GLN A 618 37.63 -7.60 -13.65
CA GLN A 618 38.86 -8.34 -13.35
C GLN A 618 39.62 -8.76 -14.62
N ASN A 619 39.10 -8.48 -15.83
CA ASN A 619 39.77 -8.87 -17.07
C ASN A 619 41.06 -8.05 -17.26
N PRO A 620 42.24 -8.69 -17.25
CA PRO A 620 43.50 -7.98 -17.43
C PRO A 620 43.67 -7.43 -18.86
N TRP A 621 42.90 -7.91 -19.83
CA TRP A 621 42.95 -7.55 -21.25
C TRP A 621 41.82 -6.59 -21.64
N THR A 622 41.81 -5.39 -21.06
CA THR A 622 40.87 -4.34 -21.46
C THR A 622 41.18 -3.80 -22.86
N PHE A 623 40.16 -3.33 -23.59
CA PHE A 623 40.36 -2.74 -24.93
C PHE A 623 41.40 -1.61 -24.91
N GLU A 624 41.36 -0.77 -23.87
CA GLU A 624 42.33 0.31 -23.67
C GLU A 624 43.76 -0.21 -23.54
N ARG A 625 43.98 -1.30 -22.80
CA ARG A 625 45.31 -1.91 -22.65
C ARG A 625 45.79 -2.55 -23.95
N ILE A 626 44.92 -3.30 -24.64
CA ILE A 626 45.20 -3.96 -25.93
C ILE A 626 45.63 -2.91 -26.97
N VAL A 627 44.87 -1.81 -27.05
CA VAL A 627 45.16 -0.70 -27.95
C VAL A 627 46.44 0.02 -27.54
N THR A 628 46.63 0.33 -26.25
CA THR A 628 47.80 1.07 -25.77
C THR A 628 49.09 0.31 -26.03
N ALA A 629 49.10 -1.00 -25.76
CA ALA A 629 50.24 -1.88 -26.04
C ALA A 629 50.36 -2.29 -27.52
N ASN A 630 49.45 -1.85 -28.40
CA ASN A 630 49.40 -2.22 -29.82
C ASN A 630 49.52 -3.73 -30.05
N MET A 631 48.85 -4.52 -29.21
CA MET A 631 48.91 -5.99 -29.27
C MET A 631 48.42 -6.46 -30.64
N LEU A 632 49.14 -7.43 -31.23
CA LEU A 632 48.84 -7.99 -32.56
C LEU A 632 48.80 -6.93 -33.69
N GLY A 633 49.39 -5.74 -33.47
CA GLY A 633 49.37 -4.66 -34.46
C GLY A 633 47.98 -4.04 -34.69
N ILE A 634 47.06 -4.17 -33.73
CA ILE A 634 45.65 -3.78 -33.88
C ILE A 634 45.43 -2.31 -34.27
N ARG A 635 46.37 -1.41 -33.94
CA ARG A 635 46.30 0.01 -34.36
C ARG A 635 46.36 0.20 -35.87
N LYS A 636 46.87 -0.77 -36.63
CA LYS A 636 46.86 -0.74 -38.10
C LYS A 636 45.46 -0.97 -38.69
N VAL A 637 44.57 -1.60 -37.91
CA VAL A 637 43.24 -2.04 -38.34
C VAL A 637 42.13 -1.13 -37.78
N LEU A 638 42.32 -0.59 -36.57
CA LEU A 638 41.35 0.29 -35.93
C LEU A 638 41.38 1.70 -36.51
N SER A 639 40.20 2.30 -36.67
CA SER A 639 40.11 3.70 -37.07
C SER A 639 40.52 4.63 -35.92
N PRO A 640 41.00 5.86 -36.20
CA PRO A 640 41.25 6.86 -35.15
C PRO A 640 40.03 7.13 -34.24
N TYR A 641 38.83 6.91 -34.80
CA TYR A 641 37.58 7.04 -34.10
C TYR A 641 37.34 5.92 -33.06
N ASP A 642 37.68 4.67 -33.40
CA ASP A 642 37.54 3.54 -32.47
C ASP A 642 38.54 3.63 -31.32
N LEU A 643 39.73 4.19 -31.59
CA LEU A 643 40.77 4.44 -30.59
C LEU A 643 40.30 5.48 -29.55
N THR A 644 39.72 6.59 -30.01
CA THR A 644 39.21 7.65 -29.12
C THR A 644 38.04 7.21 -28.25
N HIS A 645 37.18 6.33 -28.77
CA HIS A 645 35.97 5.88 -28.07
C HIS A 645 36.12 4.50 -27.42
N LYS A 646 37.36 4.02 -27.27
CA LYS A 646 37.69 2.75 -26.62
C LYS A 646 36.87 1.57 -27.14
N GLY A 647 36.55 1.54 -28.43
CA GLY A 647 35.81 0.43 -29.07
C GLY A 647 34.32 0.29 -28.72
N ARG A 648 33.78 1.14 -27.83
CA ARG A 648 32.37 1.07 -27.34
C ARG A 648 31.33 1.40 -28.41
N TYR A 649 31.75 2.04 -29.48
CA TYR A 649 30.91 2.45 -30.59
C TYR A 649 31.39 1.80 -31.87
N TRP A 650 30.46 1.27 -32.66
CA TRP A 650 30.74 0.77 -34.00
C TRP A 650 29.90 1.54 -35.01
N GLY A 651 30.56 2.47 -35.72
CA GLY A 651 29.87 3.43 -36.55
C GLY A 651 28.83 4.21 -35.72
N LYS A 652 27.55 4.11 -36.10
CA LYS A 652 26.45 4.83 -35.44
C LYS A 652 25.85 4.08 -34.24
N PHE A 653 26.25 2.85 -33.96
CA PHE A 653 25.66 2.03 -32.90
C PHE A 653 26.53 2.03 -31.65
N TYR A 654 25.89 2.11 -30.47
CA TYR A 654 26.53 1.81 -29.19
C TYR A 654 26.45 0.31 -28.92
N MET A 655 27.57 -0.31 -28.56
CA MET A 655 27.65 -1.74 -28.28
C MET A 655 28.19 -1.92 -26.86
N PRO A 656 27.30 -1.99 -25.85
CA PRO A 656 27.72 -2.05 -24.45
C PRO A 656 28.44 -3.35 -24.08
N GLU A 657 28.21 -4.44 -24.82
CA GLU A 657 28.79 -5.77 -24.54
C GLU A 657 30.13 -6.01 -25.25
N ARG A 658 30.58 -5.06 -26.09
CA ARG A 658 31.77 -5.26 -26.93
C ARG A 658 33.10 -5.08 -26.19
N VAL A 659 33.10 -4.34 -25.08
CA VAL A 659 34.31 -3.84 -24.41
C VAL A 659 34.26 -4.05 -22.91
#